data_AF-A0A380BGG7-F1
#
_entry.id   AF-A0A380BGG7-F1
#
_cell.length_a   1.000
_cell.length_b   1.000
_cell.length_c   1.000
_cell.angle_alpha   90.00
_cell.angle_beta   90.00
_cell.angle_gamma   90.00
#
_symmetry.space_group_name_H-M   'P 1'
#
loop_
_entity.id
_entity.type
_entity.pdbx_description
1 polymer ?
#
loop_
_entity_poly.entity_id
_entity_poly.type
_entity_poly.pdbx_seq_one_letter_code
_entity_poly.pdbx_strand_id
1 'polypeptide(L)'
;MKSTLCSQLSNSARLLFALIAFCCMFPNMSQAQYFGQNKMRYKKLNFKVYETPHFDLYYYLKNDSMVRWLAKESEVWYELHQQVFQDTFLRKNPVIVYSNHPEFQQTTAIQGEISVGTGGVTEAFKQRVVMPVMQINQQTRHVLGHELVHAFQYRVLIDGGDSTRLENIMNLPLWMVEGMAEYFSIGKKDAFTSMWMRDAYLNKDIPSLKQMTEQSYKYFPYRYGQAFWSYIGSTYGDTVIMPLFIETAKYGYEIAMKRVFGYDAQTMSNLWKNSMENMYKNSGKDTVSRPVGTAILNTGNSGRMNVSPAISPDGKYVAFLSEKDMFSIDLFLADAHTGKVIRKLGSRLTNKDIDEFSFLESAGTFSPDSRKFAFSVFSAGKNKLMTVDVATGKTLSVEAMGDITEFTNITWAADGDHVAFSGLKNGHSDIYIYNLKTKKLDQLTNDVYSDFQPSFSRDGKSIVFSTDRVALASDNRSVDIPMNLAIVDIRTKNIQNLDIFPGANNLNPHFSSNGEQIYFLSNGDGYRNMYRYTVASAQVEKLTDYFTGISGITEYSPAMSISATDEIVYSYFKNNAYSVYYAKSSDFTGTIVDAGSVNFDAAMLPPSVSRGVNVVNTNLRNFNAFERIGDDQINTIAYKPKFKLDYLANSGVGVSVGSRYGAGISSGIQGMFSDILGYNQIFAALNVNGEIQDFGGQIAYINQKGRFNWGASLSHIPYISGYNTNEFEDFGYGEELSYNTYLVRTFQQQADIFVAYPFNRHHRVELGAAVVRYNYRVDKWRQSYYSGYGDRRKLSNEEASQLGFGNLKPFVVQQVNTALVGDNSVFGIAAPLQGYRYRLGVEQYFGDYTFSAVNVDLRKYNRYKPVTIAARLYSYSRFGSNENALYPFYIGYPYLIRGYESGDFDRNGKVRISDLMGSRTAVFNFEVRLPFTGPEKLAAVKSGFLFSDLNLFFDAGLAWSKGNKVVWSSDDRPIVPLKDGKGNVIVNPDTNLPEMGYDPNYKIPVMSAGVSLRINLFGAMILEPYYAFPFVKTNSKSGTFGVNFTPGW
;
A
#
# COMPACT_ATOMS: atom_id res chain seq x y z
N MET A 1 0.70 15.77 54.60
CA MET A 1 1.12 16.46 53.36
C MET A 1 1.96 15.63 52.39
N LYS A 2 2.59 14.51 52.78
CA LYS A 2 3.33 13.62 51.83
C LYS A 2 2.50 12.48 51.20
N SER A 3 1.32 12.13 51.74
CA SER A 3 0.49 11.04 51.21
C SER A 3 -0.45 11.46 50.07
N THR A 4 -0.79 12.75 49.95
CA THR A 4 -1.73 13.28 48.96
C THR A 4 -1.10 13.56 47.58
N LEU A 5 0.22 13.77 47.51
CA LEU A 5 0.94 13.97 46.25
C LEU A 5 1.19 12.66 45.48
N CYS A 6 1.31 11.53 46.19
CA CYS A 6 1.62 10.23 45.58
C CYS A 6 0.39 9.55 44.94
N SER A 7 -0.82 9.86 45.40
CA SER A 7 -2.07 9.35 44.80
C SER A 7 -2.48 10.12 43.54
N GLN A 8 -2.13 11.41 43.42
CA GLN A 8 -2.40 12.19 42.21
C GLN A 8 -1.47 11.78 41.05
N LEU A 9 -0.18 11.55 41.31
CA LEU A 9 0.77 11.09 40.27
C LEU A 9 0.46 9.66 39.75
N SER A 10 -0.06 8.76 40.59
CA SER A 10 -0.42 7.41 40.14
C SER A 10 -1.73 7.35 39.35
N ASN A 11 -2.69 8.25 39.65
CA ASN A 11 -3.91 8.39 38.89
C ASN A 11 -3.67 9.08 37.53
N SER A 12 -2.78 10.08 37.45
CA SER A 12 -2.39 10.70 36.16
C SER A 12 -1.66 9.72 35.25
N ALA A 13 -0.76 8.89 35.79
CA ALA A 13 -0.07 7.86 35.02
C ALA A 13 -1.02 6.76 34.55
N ARG A 14 -2.00 6.35 35.36
CA ARG A 14 -3.05 5.40 34.98
C ARG A 14 -4.01 5.98 33.95
N LEU A 15 -4.35 7.26 34.03
CA LEU A 15 -5.19 7.94 33.04
C LEU A 15 -4.45 8.07 31.70
N LEU A 16 -3.15 8.39 31.73
CA LEU A 16 -2.31 8.43 30.53
C LEU A 16 -2.16 7.04 29.90
N PHE A 17 -1.99 5.99 30.71
CA PHE A 17 -1.96 4.61 30.23
C PHE A 17 -3.31 4.16 29.68
N ALA A 18 -4.43 4.58 30.29
CA ALA A 18 -5.77 4.30 29.80
C ALA A 18 -6.08 5.07 28.51
N LEU A 19 -5.61 6.32 28.37
CA LEU A 19 -5.72 7.12 27.14
C LEU A 19 -4.86 6.54 26.01
N ILE A 20 -3.63 6.11 26.31
CA ILE A 20 -2.78 5.42 25.34
C ILE A 20 -3.42 4.08 24.94
N ALA A 21 -3.93 3.30 25.89
CA ALA A 21 -4.62 2.04 25.62
C ALA A 21 -5.92 2.25 24.82
N PHE A 22 -6.66 3.34 25.04
CA PHE A 22 -7.89 3.66 24.31
C PHE A 22 -7.61 4.19 22.90
N CYS A 23 -6.54 4.98 22.71
CA CYS A 23 -6.05 5.37 21.39
C CYS A 23 -5.49 4.18 20.59
N CYS A 24 -4.97 3.15 21.27
CA CYS A 24 -4.53 1.90 20.64
C CYS A 24 -5.68 1.01 20.12
N MET A 25 -6.95 1.33 20.40
CA MET A 25 -8.09 0.49 20.00
C MET A 25 -8.67 0.81 18.61
N PHE A 26 -8.15 1.80 17.86
CA PHE A 26 -8.74 2.18 16.57
C PHE A 26 -7.68 2.60 15.53
N PRO A 27 -7.11 1.66 14.75
CA PRO A 27 -6.33 2.00 13.58
C PRO A 27 -7.29 2.29 12.42
N ASN A 28 -7.37 3.53 11.95
CA ASN A 28 -7.99 3.80 10.65
C ASN A 28 -7.31 4.98 9.96
N MET A 29 -6.64 4.67 8.85
CA MET A 29 -5.94 5.61 7.99
C MET A 29 -6.95 6.52 7.27
N SER A 30 -7.19 7.71 7.81
CA SER A 30 -7.82 8.78 7.03
C SER A 30 -6.73 9.48 6.22
N GLN A 31 -6.61 9.16 4.92
CA GLN A 31 -5.78 9.92 3.98
C GLN A 31 -6.45 11.28 3.68
N ALA A 32 -6.47 12.16 4.68
CA ALA A 32 -6.97 13.53 4.59
C ALA A 32 -5.84 14.52 4.25
N GLN A 33 -4.86 14.10 3.43
CA GLN A 33 -3.76 14.96 3.00
C GLN A 33 -3.96 15.38 1.54
N TYR A 34 -3.73 16.66 1.22
CA TYR A 34 -3.77 17.15 -0.17
C TYR A 34 -2.59 16.65 -1.03
N PHE A 35 -1.67 15.88 -0.45
CA PHE A 35 -0.53 15.22 -1.09
C PHE A 35 -0.78 13.72 -1.18
N GLY A 36 -0.12 13.06 -2.13
CA GLY A 36 -0.29 11.64 -2.42
C GLY A 36 -0.03 11.35 -3.89
N GLN A 37 0.49 10.16 -4.17
CA GLN A 37 0.68 9.69 -5.54
C GLN A 37 -0.68 9.43 -6.19
N ASN A 38 -0.78 9.72 -7.49
CA ASN A 38 -2.03 9.60 -8.24
C ASN A 38 -2.25 8.15 -8.68
N LYS A 39 -3.43 7.61 -8.41
CA LYS A 39 -3.88 6.37 -9.03
C LYS A 39 -4.24 6.63 -10.49
N MET A 40 -3.36 6.20 -11.39
CA MET A 40 -3.49 6.47 -12.83
C MET A 40 -4.58 5.63 -13.48
N ARG A 41 -5.32 6.24 -14.42
CA ARG A 41 -6.37 5.58 -15.22
C ARG A 41 -6.22 5.99 -16.67
N TYR A 42 -5.65 5.08 -17.47
CA TYR A 42 -5.31 5.33 -18.87
C TYR A 42 -6.45 4.98 -19.81
N LYS A 43 -7.36 4.08 -19.41
CA LYS A 43 -8.48 3.61 -20.24
C LYS A 43 -9.81 3.73 -19.50
N LYS A 44 -10.86 4.01 -20.27
CA LYS A 44 -12.24 3.87 -19.81
C LYS A 44 -12.70 2.44 -20.11
N LEU A 45 -12.92 1.65 -19.06
CA LEU A 45 -13.35 0.26 -19.19
C LEU A 45 -14.89 0.20 -19.18
N ASN A 46 -15.45 -0.52 -20.16
CA ASN A 46 -16.90 -0.64 -20.33
C ASN A 46 -17.36 -2.01 -19.85
N PHE A 47 -17.58 -2.12 -18.55
CA PHE A 47 -18.02 -3.36 -17.91
C PHE A 47 -19.43 -3.77 -18.35
N LYS A 48 -19.57 -5.05 -18.66
CA LYS A 48 -20.80 -5.84 -18.76
C LYS A 48 -20.89 -6.76 -17.54
N VAL A 49 -22.05 -7.38 -17.34
CA VAL A 49 -22.26 -8.31 -16.22
C VAL A 49 -22.82 -9.62 -16.74
N TYR A 50 -22.16 -10.72 -16.38
CA TYR A 50 -22.73 -12.06 -16.43
C TYR A 50 -23.27 -12.42 -15.06
N GLU A 51 -24.53 -12.77 -15.06
CA GLU A 51 -25.26 -13.20 -13.88
C GLU A 51 -25.40 -14.72 -13.94
N THR A 52 -24.91 -15.40 -12.90
CA THR A 52 -25.02 -16.85 -12.69
C THR A 52 -25.89 -17.10 -11.45
N PRO A 53 -26.12 -18.36 -11.02
CA PRO A 53 -26.86 -18.64 -9.79
C PRO A 53 -26.31 -17.93 -8.56
N HIS A 54 -24.98 -17.95 -8.34
CA HIS A 54 -24.35 -17.42 -7.13
C HIS A 54 -23.48 -16.17 -7.36
N PHE A 55 -23.25 -15.73 -8.59
CA PHE A 55 -22.32 -14.63 -8.88
C PHE A 55 -22.86 -13.57 -9.85
N ASP A 56 -22.40 -12.34 -9.63
CA ASP A 56 -22.43 -11.26 -10.63
C ASP A 56 -20.99 -11.04 -11.11
N LEU A 57 -20.64 -11.53 -12.31
CA LEU A 57 -19.33 -11.41 -12.92
C LEU A 57 -19.25 -10.14 -13.79
N TYR A 58 -18.51 -9.14 -13.31
CA TYR A 58 -18.26 -7.87 -14.00
C TYR A 58 -17.01 -8.01 -14.88
N TYR A 59 -17.16 -7.88 -16.19
CA TYR A 59 -16.06 -8.02 -17.15
C TYR A 59 -16.15 -7.01 -18.31
N TYR A 60 -15.04 -6.76 -19.00
CA TYR A 60 -15.01 -5.99 -20.26
C TYR A 60 -14.17 -6.67 -21.34
N LEU A 61 -13.67 -7.88 -21.07
CA LEU A 61 -12.90 -8.68 -22.01
C LEU A 61 -13.72 -8.93 -23.29
N LYS A 62 -13.04 -8.91 -24.43
CA LYS A 62 -13.67 -9.20 -25.72
C LYS A 62 -13.86 -10.70 -25.98
N ASN A 63 -13.09 -11.54 -25.30
CA ASN A 63 -13.13 -12.99 -25.43
C ASN A 63 -14.26 -13.57 -24.59
N ASP A 64 -15.37 -13.91 -25.25
CA ASP A 64 -16.54 -14.45 -24.58
C ASP A 64 -16.30 -15.83 -23.96
N SER A 65 -15.53 -16.68 -24.64
CA SER A 65 -15.22 -18.04 -24.19
C SER A 65 -14.47 -18.04 -22.86
N MET A 66 -13.46 -17.18 -22.70
CA MET A 66 -12.73 -17.02 -21.44
C MET A 66 -13.64 -16.54 -20.31
N VAL A 67 -14.52 -15.55 -20.57
CA VAL A 67 -15.42 -15.02 -19.54
C VAL A 67 -16.46 -16.07 -19.12
N ARG A 68 -17.00 -16.84 -20.07
CA ARG A 68 -17.90 -17.97 -19.76
C ARG A 68 -17.21 -19.06 -18.98
N TRP A 69 -15.96 -19.37 -19.32
CA TRP A 69 -15.15 -20.31 -18.54
C TRP A 69 -14.99 -19.82 -17.09
N LEU A 70 -14.62 -18.56 -16.86
CA LEU A 70 -14.52 -17.99 -15.51
C LEU A 70 -15.84 -18.00 -14.74
N ALA A 71 -16.97 -17.72 -15.40
CA ALA A 71 -18.29 -17.78 -14.80
C ALA A 71 -18.62 -19.21 -14.32
N LYS A 72 -18.34 -20.22 -15.15
CA LYS A 72 -18.52 -21.64 -14.80
C LYS A 72 -17.56 -22.09 -13.69
N GLU A 73 -16.30 -21.68 -13.74
CA GLU A 73 -15.31 -22.03 -12.72
C GLU A 73 -15.63 -21.39 -11.37
N SER A 74 -16.26 -20.21 -11.36
CA SER A 74 -16.71 -19.55 -10.12
C SER A 74 -17.78 -20.39 -9.41
N GLU A 75 -18.73 -20.96 -10.15
CA GLU A 75 -19.76 -21.87 -9.62
C GLU A 75 -19.16 -23.18 -9.10
N VAL A 76 -18.21 -23.77 -9.84
CA VAL A 76 -17.50 -24.98 -9.37
C VAL A 76 -16.75 -24.71 -8.06
N TRP A 77 -16.03 -23.59 -7.97
CA TRP A 77 -15.34 -23.19 -6.74
C TRP A 77 -16.31 -22.91 -5.59
N TYR A 78 -17.48 -22.34 -5.88
CA TYR A 78 -18.53 -22.18 -4.88
C TYR A 78 -18.99 -23.52 -4.30
N GLU A 79 -19.30 -24.51 -5.14
CA GLU A 79 -19.74 -25.83 -4.67
C GLU A 79 -18.66 -26.53 -3.83
N LEU A 80 -17.41 -26.46 -4.29
CA LEU A 80 -16.24 -27.00 -3.58
C LEU A 80 -16.11 -26.42 -2.17
N HIS A 81 -16.14 -25.10 -2.07
CA HIS A 81 -15.98 -24.40 -0.79
C HIS A 81 -17.21 -24.56 0.10
N GLN A 82 -18.41 -24.58 -0.47
CA GLN A 82 -19.66 -24.77 0.26
C GLN A 82 -19.68 -26.10 1.04
N GLN A 83 -19.08 -27.18 0.51
CA GLN A 83 -18.98 -28.45 1.23
C GLN A 83 -18.12 -28.39 2.50
N VAL A 84 -17.12 -27.51 2.54
CA VAL A 84 -16.21 -27.36 3.69
C VAL A 84 -16.73 -26.30 4.65
N PHE A 85 -17.18 -25.16 4.14
CA PHE A 85 -17.75 -24.07 4.95
C PHE A 85 -19.13 -24.41 5.52
N GLN A 86 -19.89 -25.28 4.84
CA GLN A 86 -21.30 -25.58 5.14
C GLN A 86 -22.18 -24.31 5.21
N ASP A 87 -21.86 -23.32 4.37
CA ASP A 87 -22.62 -22.08 4.20
C ASP A 87 -22.89 -21.83 2.71
N THR A 88 -23.97 -21.13 2.39
CA THR A 88 -24.41 -20.80 1.02
C THR A 88 -24.17 -19.31 0.73
N PHE A 89 -24.51 -18.75 -0.43
CA PHE A 89 -24.57 -17.29 -0.61
C PHE A 89 -26.03 -16.81 -0.63
N LEU A 90 -26.43 -15.94 0.31
CA LEU A 90 -27.78 -15.33 0.37
C LEU A 90 -28.01 -14.30 -0.74
N ARG A 91 -26.93 -13.77 -1.30
CA ARG A 91 -26.92 -12.76 -2.35
C ARG A 91 -25.79 -13.11 -3.30
N LYS A 92 -25.98 -12.82 -4.58
CA LYS A 92 -24.96 -13.07 -5.60
C LYS A 92 -23.67 -12.32 -5.25
N ASN A 93 -22.57 -13.05 -5.20
CA ASN A 93 -21.29 -12.49 -4.85
C ASN A 93 -20.68 -11.75 -6.07
N PRO A 94 -20.23 -10.50 -5.95
CA PRO A 94 -19.64 -9.78 -7.08
C PRO A 94 -18.22 -10.25 -7.37
N VAL A 95 -17.92 -10.57 -8.63
CA VAL A 95 -16.56 -10.90 -9.10
C VAL A 95 -16.19 -9.93 -10.22
N ILE A 96 -15.12 -9.16 -10.05
CA ILE A 96 -14.66 -8.16 -11.02
C ILE A 96 -13.39 -8.67 -11.69
N VAL A 97 -13.47 -8.92 -13.00
CA VAL A 97 -12.37 -9.48 -13.78
C VAL A 97 -11.75 -8.42 -14.68
N TYR A 98 -10.44 -8.25 -14.54
CA TYR A 98 -9.62 -7.42 -15.42
C TYR A 98 -8.92 -8.29 -16.46
N SER A 99 -8.68 -7.74 -17.66
CA SER A 99 -8.13 -8.51 -18.78
C SER A 99 -6.65 -8.88 -18.62
N ASN A 100 -5.95 -8.18 -17.73
CA ASN A 100 -4.52 -8.30 -17.44
C ASN A 100 -4.17 -7.53 -16.15
N HIS A 101 -2.99 -7.78 -15.58
CA HIS A 101 -2.50 -7.16 -14.35
C HIS A 101 -2.30 -5.64 -14.47
N PRO A 102 -1.69 -5.10 -15.55
CA PRO A 102 -1.62 -3.66 -15.84
C PRO A 102 -2.95 -2.89 -15.69
N GLU A 103 -4.06 -3.47 -16.12
CA GLU A 103 -5.39 -2.87 -15.99
C GLU A 103 -5.99 -3.07 -14.60
N PHE A 104 -5.69 -4.19 -13.93
CA PHE A 104 -6.07 -4.45 -12.53
C PHE A 104 -5.44 -3.43 -11.56
N GLN A 105 -4.18 -3.05 -11.74
CA GLN A 105 -3.54 -2.02 -10.91
C GLN A 105 -4.25 -0.66 -10.94
N GLN A 106 -5.03 -0.41 -12.00
CA GLN A 106 -5.80 0.82 -12.20
C GLN A 106 -7.22 0.75 -11.62
N THR A 107 -7.60 -0.37 -10.99
CA THR A 107 -8.94 -0.61 -10.43
C THR A 107 -9.39 0.49 -9.47
N THR A 108 -10.63 0.97 -9.63
CA THR A 108 -11.26 1.87 -8.65
C THR A 108 -12.00 1.12 -7.54
N ALA A 109 -12.09 -0.21 -7.64
CA ALA A 109 -12.75 -1.05 -6.65
C ALA A 109 -11.92 -1.22 -5.37
N ILE A 110 -10.60 -1.06 -5.42
CA ILE A 110 -9.72 -1.15 -4.24
C ILE A 110 -9.06 0.21 -4.01
N GLN A 111 -9.07 0.68 -2.76
CA GLN A 111 -8.34 1.88 -2.36
C GLN A 111 -6.84 1.59 -2.24
N GLY A 112 -5.97 2.54 -2.64
CA GLY A 112 -4.51 2.36 -2.59
C GLY A 112 -3.88 1.81 -3.89
N GLU A 113 -2.55 1.67 -3.88
CA GLU A 113 -1.80 1.06 -4.98
C GLU A 113 -1.82 -0.47 -4.85
N ILE A 114 -1.93 -1.16 -5.99
CA ILE A 114 -1.83 -2.62 -6.07
C ILE A 114 -0.43 -2.96 -6.56
N SER A 115 0.29 -3.79 -5.80
CA SER A 115 1.62 -4.29 -6.18
C SER A 115 1.53 -5.26 -7.35
N VAL A 116 2.58 -5.38 -8.16
CA VAL A 116 2.69 -6.49 -9.15
C VAL A 116 2.60 -7.88 -8.50
N GLY A 117 2.89 -7.98 -7.20
CA GLY A 117 2.74 -9.20 -6.37
C GLY A 117 1.32 -9.63 -6.07
N THR A 118 0.34 -8.74 -6.22
CA THR A 118 -1.04 -9.02 -5.81
C THR A 118 -1.75 -9.75 -6.94
N GLY A 119 -2.12 -11.02 -6.71
CA GLY A 119 -2.85 -11.84 -7.68
C GLY A 119 -4.35 -11.56 -7.72
N GLY A 120 -4.95 -11.30 -6.57
CA GLY A 120 -6.35 -10.95 -6.40
C GLY A 120 -6.54 -10.26 -5.06
N VAL A 121 -7.72 -9.69 -4.84
CA VAL A 121 -8.14 -9.18 -3.52
C VAL A 121 -9.63 -9.39 -3.34
N THR A 122 -10.02 -9.81 -2.14
CA THR A 122 -11.41 -9.84 -1.69
C THR A 122 -11.66 -8.74 -0.67
N GLU A 123 -12.64 -7.88 -0.94
CA GLU A 123 -12.98 -6.73 -0.09
C GLU A 123 -14.11 -7.09 0.88
N ALA A 124 -13.91 -6.83 2.18
CA ALA A 124 -14.78 -7.32 3.25
C ALA A 124 -16.23 -6.81 3.23
N PHE A 125 -16.47 -5.50 3.04
CA PHE A 125 -17.80 -4.89 3.19
C PHE A 125 -18.74 -5.20 2.04
N LYS A 126 -18.23 -5.22 0.80
CA LYS A 126 -19.00 -5.61 -0.39
C LYS A 126 -18.85 -7.09 -0.73
N GLN A 127 -17.99 -7.81 -0.02
CA GLN A 127 -17.61 -9.22 -0.23
C GLN A 127 -17.10 -9.52 -1.66
N ARG A 128 -16.73 -8.48 -2.42
CA ARG A 128 -16.41 -8.61 -3.84
C ARG A 128 -15.00 -9.16 -4.05
N VAL A 129 -14.88 -10.09 -4.99
CA VAL A 129 -13.59 -10.56 -5.51
C VAL A 129 -13.16 -9.64 -6.65
N VAL A 130 -11.90 -9.20 -6.65
CA VAL A 130 -11.32 -8.33 -7.69
C VAL A 130 -9.99 -8.94 -8.14
N MET A 131 -9.89 -9.35 -9.40
CA MET A 131 -8.71 -10.04 -9.92
C MET A 131 -8.47 -9.78 -11.42
N PRO A 132 -7.21 -9.86 -11.92
CA PRO A 132 -6.91 -9.98 -13.33
C PRO A 132 -6.96 -11.44 -13.81
N VAL A 133 -7.04 -11.62 -15.13
CA VAL A 133 -6.59 -12.86 -15.79
C VAL A 133 -5.06 -12.89 -15.78
N MET A 134 -4.48 -14.02 -15.40
CA MET A 134 -3.03 -14.25 -15.33
C MET A 134 -2.50 -14.82 -16.65
N GLN A 135 -1.17 -14.85 -16.81
CA GLN A 135 -0.50 -15.46 -17.97
C GLN A 135 -0.79 -16.96 -18.12
N ILE A 136 -1.07 -17.65 -17.02
CA ILE A 136 -1.29 -19.11 -17.01
C ILE A 136 -2.69 -19.42 -16.46
N ASN A 137 -3.40 -20.33 -17.12
CA ASN A 137 -4.74 -20.78 -16.71
C ASN A 137 -4.74 -21.32 -15.27
N GLN A 138 -3.71 -22.07 -14.86
CA GLN A 138 -3.56 -22.56 -13.48
C GLN A 138 -3.53 -21.43 -12.46
N GLN A 139 -2.77 -20.35 -12.74
CA GLN A 139 -2.68 -19.21 -11.83
C GLN A 139 -4.02 -18.48 -11.75
N THR A 140 -4.71 -18.29 -12.88
CA THR A 140 -6.05 -17.68 -12.91
C THR A 140 -7.05 -18.49 -12.09
N ARG A 141 -7.08 -19.82 -12.27
CA ARG A 141 -7.96 -20.73 -11.52
C ARG A 141 -7.66 -20.73 -10.03
N HIS A 142 -6.38 -20.82 -9.66
CA HIS A 142 -5.95 -20.84 -8.26
C HIS A 142 -6.33 -19.53 -7.55
N VAL A 143 -6.05 -18.36 -8.16
CA VAL A 143 -6.42 -17.06 -7.58
C VAL A 143 -7.93 -16.96 -7.40
N LEU A 144 -8.74 -17.38 -8.39
CA LEU A 144 -10.20 -17.38 -8.25
C LEU A 144 -10.64 -18.24 -7.06
N GLY A 145 -10.12 -19.48 -6.94
CA GLY A 145 -10.41 -20.36 -5.82
C GLY A 145 -9.99 -19.76 -4.49
N HIS A 146 -8.79 -19.18 -4.41
CA HIS A 146 -8.24 -18.53 -3.22
C HIS A 146 -9.11 -17.36 -2.74
N GLU A 147 -9.43 -16.43 -3.64
CA GLU A 147 -10.25 -15.26 -3.31
C GLU A 147 -11.68 -15.64 -2.90
N LEU A 148 -12.24 -16.68 -3.49
CA LEU A 148 -13.55 -17.18 -3.07
C LEU A 148 -13.53 -17.73 -1.64
N VAL A 149 -12.43 -18.28 -1.14
CA VAL A 149 -12.30 -18.66 0.28
C VAL A 149 -12.46 -17.42 1.16
N HIS A 150 -11.83 -16.30 0.81
CA HIS A 150 -11.99 -15.04 1.54
C HIS A 150 -13.44 -14.54 1.51
N ALA A 151 -14.14 -14.70 0.39
CA ALA A 151 -15.56 -14.33 0.30
C ALA A 151 -16.41 -15.13 1.30
N PHE A 152 -16.18 -16.45 1.42
CA PHE A 152 -16.81 -17.30 2.43
C PHE A 152 -16.39 -16.91 3.86
N GLN A 153 -15.10 -16.66 4.10
CA GLN A 153 -14.61 -16.23 5.42
C GLN A 153 -15.28 -14.94 5.89
N TYR A 154 -15.31 -13.89 5.05
CA TYR A 154 -15.97 -12.64 5.41
C TYR A 154 -17.45 -12.84 5.66
N ARG A 155 -18.11 -13.63 4.84
CA ARG A 155 -19.53 -13.91 5.00
C ARG A 155 -19.83 -14.64 6.31
N VAL A 156 -19.13 -15.73 6.61
CA VAL A 156 -19.32 -16.49 7.87
C VAL A 156 -19.14 -15.58 9.09
N LEU A 157 -18.22 -14.62 9.01
CA LEU A 157 -17.92 -13.72 10.13
C LEU A 157 -18.87 -12.52 10.22
N ILE A 158 -19.34 -11.97 9.09
CA ILE A 158 -20.13 -10.72 9.03
C ILE A 158 -21.63 -10.99 9.00
N ASP A 159 -22.06 -11.97 8.21
CA ASP A 159 -23.47 -12.30 7.96
C ASP A 159 -23.94 -13.55 8.75
N GLY A 160 -23.02 -14.27 9.39
CA GLY A 160 -23.34 -15.40 10.25
C GLY A 160 -24.23 -14.96 11.42
N GLY A 161 -25.34 -15.66 11.67
CA GLY A 161 -26.33 -15.32 12.69
C GLY A 161 -25.87 -15.45 14.15
N ASP A 162 -24.55 -15.54 14.38
CA ASP A 162 -23.93 -15.65 15.70
C ASP A 162 -23.13 -14.37 16.00
N SER A 163 -22.90 -14.10 17.28
CA SER A 163 -22.41 -12.82 17.85
C SER A 163 -21.01 -12.33 17.39
N THR A 164 -20.44 -12.85 16.30
CA THR A 164 -19.18 -12.38 15.71
C THR A 164 -19.36 -11.02 15.07
N ARG A 165 -18.91 -9.96 15.77
CA ARG A 165 -18.87 -8.61 15.23
C ARG A 165 -17.61 -8.41 14.39
N LEU A 166 -17.60 -7.37 13.54
CA LEU A 166 -16.45 -6.97 12.73
C LEU A 166 -15.16 -6.83 13.57
N GLU A 167 -15.30 -6.43 14.84
CA GLU A 167 -14.19 -6.30 15.80
C GLU A 167 -13.45 -7.62 16.06
N ASN A 168 -14.14 -8.77 15.96
CA ASN A 168 -13.58 -10.09 16.23
C ASN A 168 -12.66 -10.57 15.10
N ILE A 169 -12.72 -9.96 13.91
CA ILE A 169 -11.80 -10.26 12.79
C ILE A 169 -10.34 -9.98 13.21
N MET A 170 -10.12 -9.01 14.11
CA MET A 170 -8.79 -8.66 14.60
C MET A 170 -8.10 -9.79 15.39
N ASN A 171 -8.87 -10.78 15.86
CA ASN A 171 -8.33 -11.94 16.58
C ASN A 171 -7.75 -13.01 15.64
N LEU A 172 -8.05 -12.95 14.34
CA LEU A 172 -7.61 -13.93 13.35
C LEU A 172 -6.17 -13.66 12.90
N PRO A 173 -5.22 -14.57 13.17
CA PRO A 173 -3.88 -14.43 12.64
C PRO A 173 -3.86 -14.55 11.12
N LEU A 174 -3.01 -13.75 10.45
CA LEU A 174 -2.93 -13.74 8.98
C LEU A 174 -2.57 -15.13 8.39
N TRP A 175 -1.72 -15.90 9.08
CA TRP A 175 -1.38 -17.27 8.65
C TRP A 175 -2.59 -18.21 8.67
N MET A 176 -3.58 -17.95 9.52
CA MET A 176 -4.80 -18.75 9.58
C MET A 176 -5.71 -18.42 8.39
N VAL A 177 -5.85 -17.13 8.08
CA VAL A 177 -6.71 -16.61 7.00
C VAL A 177 -6.13 -16.97 5.62
N GLU A 178 -4.89 -16.55 5.34
CA GLU A 178 -4.21 -16.80 4.06
C GLU A 178 -3.88 -18.28 3.87
N GLY A 179 -3.43 -18.94 4.94
CA GLY A 179 -3.12 -20.36 4.87
C GLY A 179 -4.33 -21.23 4.58
N MET A 180 -5.52 -20.85 5.07
CA MET A 180 -6.75 -21.57 4.78
C MET A 180 -7.09 -21.42 3.30
N ALA A 181 -6.97 -20.21 2.77
CA ALA A 181 -7.23 -19.92 1.36
C ALA A 181 -6.27 -20.67 0.42
N GLU A 182 -4.97 -20.74 0.75
CA GLU A 182 -3.99 -21.58 0.02
C GLU A 182 -4.33 -23.07 0.14
N TYR A 183 -4.64 -23.57 1.34
CA TYR A 183 -4.97 -25.00 1.53
C TYR A 183 -6.25 -25.39 0.79
N PHE A 184 -7.26 -24.54 0.72
CA PHE A 184 -8.53 -24.84 0.03
C PHE A 184 -8.41 -24.71 -1.50
N SER A 185 -7.43 -23.95 -2.00
CA SER A 185 -7.25 -23.74 -3.44
C SER A 185 -6.15 -24.61 -4.06
N ILE A 186 -5.16 -25.06 -3.29
CA ILE A 186 -4.05 -25.93 -3.74
C ILE A 186 -4.10 -27.32 -3.08
N GLY A 187 -4.46 -27.37 -1.80
CA GLY A 187 -4.42 -28.60 -1.00
C GLY A 187 -3.02 -28.91 -0.44
N LYS A 188 -2.81 -30.18 -0.08
CA LYS A 188 -1.56 -30.67 0.53
C LYS A 188 -0.46 -31.03 -0.48
N LYS A 189 -0.78 -31.20 -1.77
CA LYS A 189 0.20 -31.55 -2.81
C LYS A 189 0.77 -30.26 -3.39
N ASP A 190 1.87 -29.79 -2.84
CA ASP A 190 2.51 -28.52 -3.21
C ASP A 190 4.03 -28.61 -3.06
N ALA A 191 4.73 -28.74 -4.19
CA ALA A 191 6.18 -28.85 -4.23
C ALA A 191 6.88 -27.56 -3.77
N PHE A 192 6.26 -26.40 -4.03
CA PHE A 192 6.83 -25.09 -3.70
C PHE A 192 6.72 -24.82 -2.20
N THR A 193 5.57 -25.04 -1.57
CA THR A 193 5.44 -24.90 -0.12
C THR A 193 6.25 -25.96 0.63
N SER A 194 6.29 -27.19 0.11
CA SER A 194 7.13 -28.25 0.69
C SER A 194 8.63 -27.90 0.66
N MET A 195 9.10 -27.17 -0.35
CA MET A 195 10.48 -26.65 -0.39
C MET A 195 10.78 -25.72 0.79
N TRP A 196 9.84 -24.82 1.14
CA TRP A 196 9.97 -23.92 2.29
C TRP A 196 9.96 -24.68 3.61
N MET A 197 9.10 -25.69 3.74
CA MET A 197 9.04 -26.52 4.95
C MET A 197 10.31 -27.36 5.13
N ARG A 198 10.86 -27.89 4.03
CA ARG A 198 12.17 -28.56 4.02
C ARG A 198 13.29 -27.63 4.44
N ASP A 199 13.31 -26.38 3.95
CA ASP A 199 14.29 -25.38 4.39
C ASP A 199 14.15 -25.04 5.88
N ALA A 200 12.92 -24.86 6.39
CA ALA A 200 12.67 -24.63 7.81
C ALA A 200 13.18 -25.81 8.67
N TYR A 201 12.98 -27.05 8.21
CA TYR A 201 13.54 -28.25 8.84
C TYR A 201 15.07 -28.25 8.85
N LEU A 202 15.70 -28.00 7.69
CA LEU A 202 17.17 -27.94 7.56
C LEU A 202 17.81 -26.95 8.53
N ASN A 203 17.20 -25.77 8.70
CA ASN A 203 17.75 -24.70 9.53
C ASN A 203 17.27 -24.77 10.99
N LYS A 204 16.50 -25.81 11.36
CA LYS A 204 15.87 -25.96 12.69
C LYS A 204 15.01 -24.73 13.06
N ASP A 205 14.39 -24.11 12.07
CA ASP A 205 13.62 -22.86 12.16
C ASP A 205 12.13 -23.08 11.87
N ILE A 206 11.61 -24.25 12.24
CA ILE A 206 10.17 -24.51 12.23
C ILE A 206 9.51 -23.65 13.32
N PRO A 207 8.56 -22.76 12.98
CA PRO A 207 7.99 -21.82 13.94
C PRO A 207 6.96 -22.47 14.88
N SER A 208 6.76 -21.86 16.04
CA SER A 208 5.54 -22.04 16.83
C SER A 208 4.38 -21.18 16.30
N LEU A 209 3.14 -21.50 16.70
CA LEU A 209 1.98 -20.69 16.36
C LEU A 209 2.12 -19.23 16.83
N LYS A 210 2.71 -19.04 18.01
CA LYS A 210 3.03 -17.70 18.54
C LYS A 210 3.99 -16.94 17.63
N GLN A 211 5.04 -17.60 17.15
CA GLN A 211 5.99 -16.99 16.22
C GLN A 211 5.35 -16.65 14.87
N MET A 212 4.46 -17.49 14.35
CA MET A 212 3.73 -17.19 13.11
C MET A 212 2.80 -15.97 13.28
N THR A 213 2.21 -15.80 14.47
CA THR A 213 1.34 -14.65 14.78
C THR A 213 2.14 -13.35 15.01
N GLU A 214 3.23 -13.39 15.79
CA GLU A 214 3.99 -12.21 16.19
C GLU A 214 5.10 -11.81 15.20
N GLN A 215 5.56 -12.75 14.36
CA GLN A 215 6.71 -12.58 13.46
C GLN A 215 6.34 -12.89 12.00
N SER A 216 5.18 -12.41 11.55
CA SER A 216 4.67 -12.61 10.17
C SER A 216 5.61 -12.10 9.07
N TYR A 217 6.49 -11.14 9.38
CA TYR A 217 7.55 -10.68 8.47
C TYR A 217 8.65 -11.72 8.22
N LYS A 218 8.80 -12.71 9.10
CA LYS A 218 9.78 -13.80 9.00
C LYS A 218 9.15 -15.08 8.45
N TYR A 219 7.94 -15.41 8.92
CA TYR A 219 7.22 -16.62 8.54
C TYR A 219 6.06 -16.27 7.62
N PHE A 220 6.26 -16.48 6.32
CA PHE A 220 5.32 -16.05 5.30
C PHE A 220 3.93 -16.73 5.48
N PRO A 221 2.86 -15.96 5.73
CA PRO A 221 1.55 -16.49 6.14
C PRO A 221 0.97 -17.58 5.25
N TYR A 222 1.05 -17.40 3.93
CA TYR A 222 0.53 -18.33 2.92
C TYR A 222 1.14 -19.73 3.08
N ARG A 223 2.48 -19.82 3.13
CA ARG A 223 3.21 -21.09 3.11
C ARG A 223 3.13 -21.84 4.43
N TYR A 224 3.44 -21.16 5.54
CA TYR A 224 3.39 -21.79 6.87
C TYR A 224 1.95 -22.05 7.30
N GLY A 225 1.01 -21.19 6.92
CA GLY A 225 -0.42 -21.37 7.16
C GLY A 225 -0.99 -22.56 6.40
N GLN A 226 -0.70 -22.71 5.11
CA GLN A 226 -1.09 -23.88 4.31
C GLN A 226 -0.54 -25.18 4.92
N ALA A 227 0.74 -25.19 5.33
CA ALA A 227 1.36 -26.33 5.98
C ALA A 227 0.71 -26.67 7.34
N PHE A 228 0.27 -25.66 8.10
CA PHE A 228 -0.49 -25.86 9.33
C PHE A 228 -1.88 -26.44 9.06
N TRP A 229 -2.62 -25.90 8.09
CA TRP A 229 -3.94 -26.42 7.74
C TRP A 229 -3.89 -27.83 7.15
N SER A 230 -2.87 -28.15 6.34
CA SER A 230 -2.59 -29.52 5.90
C SER A 230 -2.41 -30.47 7.08
N TYR A 231 -1.70 -30.03 8.13
CA TYR A 231 -1.54 -30.80 9.36
C TYR A 231 -2.87 -31.00 10.09
N ILE A 232 -3.65 -29.93 10.29
CA ILE A 232 -4.95 -30.01 10.98
C ILE A 232 -5.92 -30.92 10.21
N GLY A 233 -6.10 -30.67 8.92
CA GLY A 233 -6.99 -31.45 8.05
C GLY A 233 -6.60 -32.92 7.97
N SER A 234 -5.30 -33.22 7.84
CA SER A 234 -4.84 -34.61 7.77
C SER A 234 -4.87 -35.33 9.13
N THR A 235 -4.63 -34.64 10.24
CA THR A 235 -4.55 -35.27 11.58
C THR A 235 -5.92 -35.43 12.22
N TYR A 236 -6.76 -34.39 12.15
CA TYR A 236 -8.03 -34.31 12.86
C TYR A 236 -9.25 -34.34 11.93
N GLY A 237 -9.06 -34.12 10.63
CA GLY A 237 -10.10 -34.05 9.61
C GLY A 237 -10.48 -32.62 9.25
N ASP A 238 -10.92 -32.39 8.02
CA ASP A 238 -11.29 -31.06 7.54
C ASP A 238 -12.55 -30.50 8.24
N THR A 239 -13.34 -31.36 8.91
CA THR A 239 -14.53 -30.95 9.67
C THR A 239 -14.23 -30.07 10.88
N VAL A 240 -13.00 -30.08 11.40
CA VAL A 240 -12.59 -29.22 12.53
C VAL A 240 -12.14 -27.82 12.09
N ILE A 241 -11.96 -27.59 10.78
CA ILE A 241 -11.43 -26.33 10.25
C ILE A 241 -12.35 -25.16 10.58
N MET A 242 -13.64 -25.29 10.31
CA MET A 242 -14.63 -24.23 10.58
C MET A 242 -14.83 -23.96 12.08
N PRO A 243 -15.00 -24.97 12.95
CA PRO A 243 -14.99 -24.76 14.40
C PRO A 243 -13.75 -24.00 14.89
N LEU A 244 -12.56 -24.36 14.42
CA LEU A 244 -11.32 -23.68 14.80
C LEU A 244 -11.28 -22.23 14.33
N PHE A 245 -11.69 -21.97 13.09
CA PHE A 245 -11.74 -20.63 12.53
C PHE A 245 -12.69 -19.71 13.29
N ILE A 246 -13.92 -20.18 13.55
CA ILE A 246 -14.95 -19.41 14.27
C ILE A 246 -14.54 -19.15 15.72
N GLU A 247 -14.05 -20.16 16.45
CA GLU A 247 -13.58 -19.97 17.83
C GLU A 247 -12.36 -19.05 17.90
N THR A 248 -11.49 -19.09 16.88
CA THR A 248 -10.34 -18.16 16.79
C THR A 248 -10.81 -16.73 16.60
N ALA A 249 -11.78 -16.49 15.72
CA ALA A 249 -12.37 -15.16 15.57
C ALA A 249 -12.97 -14.67 16.90
N LYS A 250 -13.73 -15.51 17.60
CA LYS A 250 -14.41 -15.13 18.85
C LYS A 250 -13.45 -14.88 20.03
N TYR A 251 -12.40 -15.68 20.19
CA TYR A 251 -11.61 -15.72 21.43
C TYR A 251 -10.09 -15.62 21.23
N GLY A 252 -9.61 -15.55 19.99
CA GLY A 252 -8.20 -15.68 19.66
C GLY A 252 -7.73 -17.14 19.60
N TYR A 253 -6.61 -17.35 18.90
CA TYR A 253 -6.17 -18.71 18.53
C TYR A 253 -5.77 -19.55 19.75
N GLU A 254 -5.24 -18.94 20.82
CA GLU A 254 -4.81 -19.66 22.03
C GLU A 254 -5.99 -20.33 22.74
N ILE A 255 -7.10 -19.61 22.91
CA ILE A 255 -8.31 -20.14 23.52
C ILE A 255 -9.01 -21.11 22.58
N ALA A 256 -9.03 -20.80 21.27
CA ALA A 256 -9.63 -21.67 20.27
C ALA A 256 -9.00 -23.06 20.23
N MET A 257 -7.66 -23.16 20.30
CA MET A 257 -6.96 -24.46 20.35
C MET A 257 -7.44 -25.30 21.54
N LYS A 258 -7.55 -24.69 22.73
CA LYS A 258 -8.01 -25.37 23.93
C LYS A 258 -9.46 -25.84 23.83
N ARG A 259 -10.33 -25.03 23.22
CA ARG A 259 -11.76 -25.34 23.09
C ARG A 259 -12.04 -26.42 22.05
N VAL A 260 -11.34 -26.37 20.91
CA VAL A 260 -11.58 -27.30 19.80
C VAL A 260 -10.86 -28.63 20.03
N PHE A 261 -9.63 -28.59 20.53
CA PHE A 261 -8.79 -29.79 20.63
C PHE A 261 -8.56 -30.30 22.05
N GLY A 262 -8.80 -29.48 23.08
CA GLY A 262 -8.58 -29.85 24.49
C GLY A 262 -7.16 -29.62 25.00
N TYR A 263 -6.23 -29.12 24.17
CA TYR A 263 -4.85 -28.78 24.54
C TYR A 263 -4.51 -27.34 24.16
N ASP A 264 -3.50 -26.79 24.83
CA ASP A 264 -3.03 -25.42 24.59
C ASP A 264 -2.27 -25.27 23.24
N ALA A 265 -2.12 -24.01 22.81
CA ALA A 265 -1.45 -23.67 21.56
C ALA A 265 0.04 -24.06 21.53
N GLN A 266 0.70 -24.16 22.69
CA GLN A 266 2.10 -24.59 22.76
C GLN A 266 2.23 -26.09 22.47
N THR A 267 1.34 -26.88 23.05
CA THR A 267 1.22 -28.32 22.78
C THR A 267 0.90 -28.55 21.31
N MET A 268 -0.05 -27.80 20.75
CA MET A 268 -0.35 -27.86 19.30
C MET A 268 0.88 -27.52 18.45
N SER A 269 1.61 -26.46 18.80
CA SER A 269 2.85 -26.08 18.11
C SER A 269 3.88 -27.23 18.11
N ASN A 270 4.05 -27.90 19.26
CA ASN A 270 4.98 -29.01 19.39
C ASN A 270 4.54 -30.23 18.56
N LEU A 271 3.25 -30.56 18.55
CA LEU A 271 2.72 -31.68 17.76
C LEU A 271 2.89 -31.44 16.26
N TRP A 272 2.56 -30.23 15.79
CA TRP A 272 2.76 -29.83 14.39
C TRP A 272 4.24 -29.88 14.00
N LYS A 273 5.12 -29.32 14.84
CA LYS A 273 6.57 -29.37 14.64
C LYS A 273 7.09 -30.81 14.56
N ASN A 274 6.70 -31.67 15.48
CA ASN A 274 7.11 -33.08 15.48
C ASN A 274 6.62 -33.80 14.22
N SER A 275 5.43 -33.49 13.71
CA SER A 275 4.91 -34.04 12.46
C SER A 275 5.78 -33.66 11.26
N MET A 276 6.20 -32.39 11.16
CA MET A 276 7.13 -31.93 10.12
C MET A 276 8.49 -32.61 10.23
N GLU A 277 9.08 -32.63 11.43
CA GLU A 277 10.41 -33.23 11.66
C GLU A 277 10.42 -34.73 11.33
N ASN A 278 9.39 -35.47 11.73
CA ASN A 278 9.29 -36.91 11.46
C ASN A 278 9.18 -37.22 9.97
N MET A 279 8.41 -36.42 9.21
CA MET A 279 8.28 -36.62 7.77
C MET A 279 9.61 -36.39 7.05
N TYR A 280 10.25 -35.24 7.28
CA TYR A 280 11.45 -34.87 6.55
C TYR A 280 12.68 -35.68 6.97
N LYS A 281 12.77 -36.08 8.24
CA LYS A 281 13.80 -37.01 8.73
C LYS A 281 13.76 -38.35 8.00
N ASN A 282 12.58 -38.83 7.65
CA ASN A 282 12.39 -40.15 7.01
C ASN A 282 12.36 -40.09 5.48
N SER A 283 12.64 -38.92 4.88
CA SER A 283 12.60 -38.73 3.42
C SER A 283 13.72 -39.45 2.65
N GLY A 284 14.75 -39.94 3.34
CA GLY A 284 15.85 -40.69 2.74
C GLY A 284 16.81 -39.87 1.86
N LYS A 285 16.65 -38.54 1.79
CA LYS A 285 17.45 -37.64 0.96
C LYS A 285 18.52 -36.93 1.78
N ASP A 286 19.72 -36.77 1.20
CA ASP A 286 20.80 -36.02 1.86
C ASP A 286 20.42 -34.55 2.05
N THR A 287 20.56 -34.07 3.28
CA THR A 287 20.24 -32.70 3.69
C THR A 287 21.43 -31.74 3.53
N VAL A 288 22.64 -32.28 3.30
CA VAL A 288 23.91 -31.54 3.21
C VAL A 288 24.29 -31.21 1.76
N SER A 289 23.39 -31.45 0.78
CA SER A 289 23.68 -31.28 -0.65
C SER A 289 24.42 -29.97 -0.94
N ARG A 290 25.61 -30.10 -1.52
CA ARG A 290 26.39 -28.98 -2.04
C ARG A 290 25.88 -28.69 -3.46
N PRO A 291 25.39 -27.48 -3.75
CA PRO A 291 25.00 -27.13 -5.12
C PRO A 291 26.21 -27.25 -6.06
N VAL A 292 25.94 -27.59 -7.32
CA VAL A 292 26.97 -27.74 -8.35
C VAL A 292 27.50 -26.36 -8.74
N GLY A 293 28.81 -26.22 -8.93
CA GLY A 293 29.43 -24.94 -9.28
C GLY A 293 29.67 -24.00 -8.09
N THR A 294 29.80 -22.71 -8.38
CA THR A 294 30.25 -21.67 -7.45
C THR A 294 29.14 -20.68 -7.12
N ALA A 295 28.94 -20.37 -5.84
CA ALA A 295 28.00 -19.33 -5.41
C ALA A 295 28.58 -17.94 -5.74
N ILE A 296 28.01 -17.27 -6.74
CA ILE A 296 28.47 -15.95 -7.20
C ILE A 296 27.68 -14.80 -6.59
N LEU A 297 26.40 -14.99 -6.25
CA LEU A 297 25.59 -13.96 -5.60
C LEU A 297 24.91 -14.54 -4.37
N ASN A 298 25.17 -13.96 -3.20
CA ASN A 298 24.64 -14.41 -1.92
C ASN A 298 24.47 -13.24 -0.93
N THR A 299 24.05 -13.55 0.29
CA THR A 299 23.81 -12.56 1.35
C THR A 299 25.03 -11.72 1.74
N GLY A 300 26.26 -12.17 1.44
CA GLY A 300 27.51 -11.48 1.76
C GLY A 300 27.91 -10.38 0.77
N ASN A 301 27.54 -10.49 -0.51
CA ASN A 301 27.95 -9.54 -1.55
C ASN A 301 26.77 -8.82 -2.27
N SER A 302 25.55 -9.30 -2.07
CA SER A 302 24.34 -8.82 -2.73
C SER A 302 23.19 -8.62 -1.73
N GLY A 303 22.06 -9.32 -1.89
CA GLY A 303 20.92 -9.31 -0.98
C GLY A 303 20.53 -10.71 -0.53
N ARG A 304 19.42 -10.83 0.22
CA ARG A 304 18.84 -12.14 0.55
C ARG A 304 18.07 -12.77 -0.60
N MET A 305 17.49 -11.93 -1.44
CA MET A 305 16.74 -12.36 -2.61
C MET A 305 17.56 -12.00 -3.84
N ASN A 306 18.13 -13.01 -4.50
CA ASN A 306 18.83 -12.88 -5.77
C ASN A 306 18.19 -13.88 -6.74
N VAL A 307 17.30 -13.38 -7.59
CA VAL A 307 16.36 -14.19 -8.37
C VAL A 307 16.39 -13.79 -9.84
N SER A 308 15.82 -14.67 -10.67
CA SER A 308 15.71 -14.51 -12.12
C SER A 308 17.05 -14.15 -12.79
N PRO A 309 18.11 -14.97 -12.57
CA PRO A 309 19.40 -14.71 -13.17
C PRO A 309 19.33 -14.90 -14.70
N ALA A 310 19.90 -13.96 -15.44
CA ALA A 310 20.12 -14.05 -16.88
C ALA A 310 21.63 -13.92 -17.15
N ILE A 311 22.24 -14.90 -17.82
CA ILE A 311 23.65 -14.85 -18.20
C ILE A 311 23.79 -14.26 -19.62
N SER A 312 24.82 -13.44 -19.83
CA SER A 312 25.16 -12.90 -21.15
C SER A 312 25.61 -14.02 -22.09
N PRO A 313 25.34 -13.95 -23.41
CA PRO A 313 25.77 -14.97 -24.37
C PRO A 313 27.26 -15.32 -24.32
N ASP A 314 28.13 -14.35 -24.07
CA ASP A 314 29.58 -14.55 -23.93
C ASP A 314 30.04 -15.01 -22.53
N GLY A 315 29.10 -15.34 -21.63
CA GLY A 315 29.37 -15.90 -20.31
C GLY A 315 29.98 -14.94 -19.28
N LYS A 316 30.19 -13.65 -19.61
CA LYS A 316 30.93 -12.72 -18.73
C LYS A 316 30.08 -12.04 -17.67
N TYR A 317 28.81 -11.80 -17.94
CA TYR A 317 27.94 -11.00 -17.09
C TYR A 317 26.69 -11.77 -16.68
N VAL A 318 26.19 -11.48 -15.49
CA VAL A 318 24.89 -11.93 -15.01
C VAL A 318 24.04 -10.73 -14.62
N ALA A 319 22.85 -10.64 -15.19
CA ALA A 319 21.81 -9.72 -14.72
C ALA A 319 20.90 -10.47 -13.73
N PHE A 320 20.48 -9.80 -12.66
CA PHE A 320 19.65 -10.42 -11.62
C PHE A 320 18.85 -9.37 -10.85
N LEU A 321 17.75 -9.81 -10.23
CA LEU A 321 16.89 -8.98 -9.40
C LEU A 321 17.27 -9.15 -7.92
N SER A 322 17.41 -8.04 -7.19
CA SER A 322 17.81 -8.08 -5.77
C SER A 322 17.28 -6.94 -4.92
N GLU A 323 17.05 -7.24 -3.62
CA GLU A 323 16.63 -6.26 -2.60
C GLU A 323 17.79 -5.46 -1.97
N LYS A 324 18.97 -5.46 -2.61
CA LYS A 324 20.22 -4.85 -2.09
C LYS A 324 20.06 -3.41 -1.60
N ASP A 325 19.17 -2.61 -2.21
CA ASP A 325 18.97 -1.18 -1.89
C ASP A 325 17.77 -0.88 -0.95
N MET A 326 17.17 -1.89 -0.31
CA MET A 326 16.10 -1.85 0.72
C MET A 326 14.70 -1.34 0.31
N PHE A 327 14.59 -0.42 -0.66
CA PHE A 327 13.30 0.22 -0.99
C PHE A 327 12.58 -0.40 -2.19
N SER A 328 13.29 -1.19 -2.98
CA SER A 328 12.75 -1.87 -4.16
C SER A 328 13.61 -3.10 -4.50
N ILE A 329 13.00 -4.02 -5.25
CA ILE A 329 13.74 -5.04 -6.00
C ILE A 329 14.22 -4.35 -7.27
N ASP A 330 15.54 -4.16 -7.37
CA ASP A 330 16.16 -3.49 -8.51
C ASP A 330 16.91 -4.50 -9.38
N LEU A 331 17.13 -4.13 -10.64
CA LEU A 331 17.89 -4.92 -11.60
C LEU A 331 19.37 -4.56 -11.51
N PHE A 332 20.21 -5.54 -11.20
CA PHE A 332 21.66 -5.40 -11.06
C PHE A 332 22.41 -6.19 -12.13
N LEU A 333 23.63 -5.73 -12.42
CA LEU A 333 24.61 -6.43 -13.26
C LEU A 333 25.80 -6.82 -12.39
N ALA A 334 26.22 -8.08 -12.47
CA ALA A 334 27.43 -8.58 -11.85
C ALA A 334 28.32 -9.29 -12.88
N ASP A 335 29.60 -9.41 -12.55
CA ASP A 335 30.53 -10.31 -13.24
C ASP A 335 30.16 -11.77 -12.91
N ALA A 336 29.98 -12.60 -13.94
CA ALA A 336 29.45 -13.96 -13.80
C ALA A 336 30.46 -14.94 -13.17
N HIS A 337 31.75 -14.62 -13.14
CA HIS A 337 32.79 -15.50 -12.60
C HIS A 337 33.13 -15.15 -11.15
N THR A 338 33.17 -13.85 -10.84
CA THR A 338 33.58 -13.34 -9.52
C THR A 338 32.40 -12.97 -8.63
N GLY A 339 31.20 -12.76 -9.20
CA GLY A 339 30.05 -12.30 -8.44
C GLY A 339 30.10 -10.83 -8.02
N LYS A 340 31.10 -10.08 -8.47
CA LYS A 340 31.24 -8.66 -8.15
C LYS A 340 30.11 -7.88 -8.82
N VAL A 341 29.23 -7.28 -8.00
CA VAL A 341 28.17 -6.38 -8.50
C VAL A 341 28.82 -5.13 -9.11
N ILE A 342 28.65 -4.96 -10.42
CA ILE A 342 29.26 -3.92 -11.22
C ILE A 342 28.44 -2.63 -11.12
N ARG A 343 27.12 -2.73 -11.34
CA ARG A 343 26.20 -1.59 -11.38
C ARG A 343 24.74 -2.00 -11.30
N LYS A 344 23.88 -1.00 -11.19
CA LYS A 344 22.43 -1.09 -11.36
C LYS A 344 22.05 -0.79 -12.82
N LEU A 345 21.18 -1.61 -13.40
CA LEU A 345 20.65 -1.44 -14.76
C LEU A 345 19.27 -0.77 -14.80
N GLY A 346 18.52 -0.83 -13.70
CA GLY A 346 17.22 -0.15 -13.58
C GLY A 346 16.73 -0.09 -12.13
N SER A 347 16.00 0.99 -11.79
CA SER A 347 15.27 1.11 -10.52
C SER A 347 14.01 1.96 -10.66
N ARG A 348 13.00 1.65 -9.84
CA ARG A 348 11.73 2.38 -9.74
C ARG A 348 11.95 3.84 -9.32
N LEU A 349 13.02 4.12 -8.58
CA LEU A 349 13.27 5.43 -7.98
C LEU A 349 13.92 6.45 -8.93
N THR A 350 14.54 6.00 -10.02
CA THR A 350 15.35 6.87 -10.90
C THR A 350 14.68 7.17 -12.24
N ASN A 351 13.65 6.42 -12.65
CA ASN A 351 12.98 6.60 -13.92
C ASN A 351 11.56 7.16 -13.75
N LYS A 352 11.32 8.37 -14.28
CA LYS A 352 10.05 9.10 -14.13
C LYS A 352 8.90 8.52 -14.95
N ASP A 353 9.21 7.68 -15.94
CA ASP A 353 8.24 7.12 -16.89
C ASP A 353 7.94 5.63 -16.63
N ILE A 354 8.53 5.05 -15.58
CA ILE A 354 8.31 3.66 -15.16
C ILE A 354 7.40 3.65 -13.93
N ASP A 355 6.26 3.02 -14.09
CA ASP A 355 5.28 2.85 -13.03
C ASP A 355 5.74 1.68 -12.11
N GLU A 356 6.21 0.54 -12.65
CA GLU A 356 6.69 -0.62 -11.89
C GLU A 356 7.57 -1.58 -12.73
N PHE A 357 8.35 -2.46 -12.07
CA PHE A 357 9.10 -3.56 -12.71
C PHE A 357 8.30 -4.85 -12.63
N SER A 358 8.22 -5.61 -13.72
CA SER A 358 7.57 -6.93 -13.75
C SER A 358 8.51 -8.02 -13.20
N PHE A 359 8.86 -7.92 -11.91
CA PHE A 359 9.95 -8.71 -11.31
C PHE A 359 9.60 -10.16 -10.97
N LEU A 360 8.31 -10.53 -10.92
CA LEU A 360 7.89 -11.89 -10.52
C LEU A 360 8.11 -12.91 -11.63
N GLU A 361 7.77 -12.56 -12.87
CA GLU A 361 7.66 -13.53 -13.97
C GLU A 361 8.58 -13.19 -15.15
N SER A 362 9.57 -12.30 -14.98
CA SER A 362 10.51 -11.91 -16.04
C SER A 362 11.92 -11.68 -15.54
N ALA A 363 12.88 -12.45 -16.08
CA ALA A 363 14.32 -12.25 -15.86
C ALA A 363 14.92 -11.13 -16.73
N GLY A 364 14.31 -10.84 -17.89
CA GLY A 364 14.97 -10.10 -18.97
C GLY A 364 15.96 -10.96 -19.74
N THR A 365 16.57 -10.40 -20.79
CA THR A 365 17.48 -11.14 -21.70
C THR A 365 18.55 -10.21 -22.28
N PHE A 366 19.73 -10.77 -22.54
CA PHE A 366 20.82 -10.06 -23.21
C PHE A 366 20.64 -10.13 -24.73
N SER A 367 21.09 -9.10 -25.44
CA SER A 367 21.29 -9.19 -26.88
C SER A 367 22.37 -10.21 -27.23
N PRO A 368 22.35 -10.81 -28.43
CA PRO A 368 23.32 -11.82 -28.85
C PRO A 368 24.79 -11.37 -28.76
N ASP A 369 25.03 -10.06 -28.87
CA ASP A 369 26.35 -9.43 -28.78
C ASP A 369 26.77 -9.04 -27.34
N SER A 370 25.96 -9.39 -26.33
CA SER A 370 26.15 -9.03 -24.91
C SER A 370 26.17 -7.51 -24.59
N ARG A 371 25.83 -6.62 -25.54
CA ARG A 371 25.93 -5.16 -25.34
C ARG A 371 24.68 -4.52 -24.77
N LYS A 372 23.52 -5.13 -25.00
CA LYS A 372 22.22 -4.63 -24.56
C LYS A 372 21.54 -5.64 -23.65
N PHE A 373 20.70 -5.13 -22.77
CA PHE A 373 19.82 -5.95 -21.94
C PHE A 373 18.39 -5.45 -22.11
N ALA A 374 17.46 -6.37 -22.35
CA ALA A 374 16.05 -6.10 -22.58
C ALA A 374 15.21 -6.72 -21.47
N PHE A 375 14.23 -5.96 -20.96
CA PHE A 375 13.32 -6.44 -19.93
C PHE A 375 11.98 -5.69 -19.97
N SER A 376 10.96 -6.29 -19.34
CA SER A 376 9.59 -5.75 -19.31
C SER A 376 9.43 -4.74 -18.18
N VAL A 377 8.86 -3.57 -18.49
CA VAL A 377 8.52 -2.51 -17.53
C VAL A 377 7.06 -2.11 -17.70
N PHE A 378 6.40 -1.77 -16.60
CA PHE A 378 5.06 -1.21 -16.64
C PHE A 378 5.16 0.31 -16.84
N SER A 379 4.54 0.84 -17.90
CA SER A 379 4.56 2.26 -18.23
C SER A 379 3.32 2.68 -19.01
N ALA A 380 2.61 3.68 -18.50
CA ALA A 380 1.42 4.23 -19.16
C ALA A 380 0.28 3.21 -19.36
N GLY A 381 0.07 2.32 -18.39
CA GLY A 381 -1.06 1.37 -18.40
C GLY A 381 -0.85 0.14 -19.27
N LYS A 382 0.39 -0.19 -19.63
CA LYS A 382 0.78 -1.39 -20.38
C LYS A 382 2.24 -1.77 -20.10
N ASN A 383 2.60 -3.02 -20.39
CA ASN A 383 3.99 -3.44 -20.43
C ASN A 383 4.68 -2.83 -21.66
N LYS A 384 5.94 -2.46 -21.50
CA LYS A 384 6.84 -1.97 -22.54
C LYS A 384 8.18 -2.66 -22.43
N LEU A 385 8.84 -2.83 -23.57
CA LEU A 385 10.17 -3.38 -23.66
C LEU A 385 11.15 -2.24 -23.42
N MET A 386 11.86 -2.30 -22.30
CA MET A 386 12.96 -1.40 -22.01
C MET A 386 14.27 -2.08 -22.41
N THR A 387 15.05 -1.38 -23.23
CA THR A 387 16.43 -1.80 -23.55
C THR A 387 17.42 -0.86 -22.88
N VAL A 388 18.47 -1.43 -22.30
CA VAL A 388 19.55 -0.69 -21.65
C VAL A 388 20.89 -1.11 -22.20
N ASP A 389 21.83 -0.18 -22.22
CA ASP A 389 23.22 -0.44 -22.53
C ASP A 389 23.92 -1.08 -21.33
N VAL A 390 24.51 -2.26 -21.52
CA VAL A 390 25.12 -3.05 -20.44
C VAL A 390 26.35 -2.33 -19.86
N ALA A 391 27.14 -1.67 -20.72
CA ALA A 391 28.39 -1.02 -20.34
C ALA A 391 28.19 0.26 -19.52
N THR A 392 27.13 1.01 -19.79
CA THR A 392 26.85 2.32 -19.17
C THR A 392 25.68 2.29 -18.20
N GLY A 393 24.73 1.36 -18.35
CA GLY A 393 23.46 1.33 -17.62
C GLY A 393 22.43 2.36 -18.13
N LYS A 394 22.69 3.02 -19.27
CA LYS A 394 21.77 4.01 -19.83
C LYS A 394 20.60 3.32 -20.55
N THR A 395 19.40 3.87 -20.37
CA THR A 395 18.22 3.49 -21.16
C THR A 395 18.44 3.86 -22.63
N LEU A 396 18.31 2.88 -23.52
CA LEU A 396 18.44 3.04 -24.96
C LEU A 396 17.06 3.25 -25.61
N SER A 397 16.07 2.45 -25.24
CA SER A 397 14.69 2.58 -25.73
C SER A 397 13.67 2.07 -24.71
N VAL A 398 12.42 2.55 -24.83
CA VAL A 398 11.24 2.05 -24.11
C VAL A 398 10.09 1.99 -25.10
N GLU A 399 9.72 0.79 -25.54
CA GLU A 399 8.83 0.60 -26.69
C GLU A 399 7.64 -0.30 -26.37
N ALA A 400 6.49 -0.04 -26.98
CA ALA A 400 5.35 -0.96 -26.91
C ALA A 400 5.51 -2.07 -27.95
N MET A 401 5.07 -3.29 -27.61
CA MET A 401 5.21 -4.49 -28.45
C MET A 401 3.96 -4.71 -29.29
N GLY A 402 3.60 -3.72 -30.11
CA GLY A 402 2.35 -3.73 -30.89
C GLY A 402 1.11 -3.50 -30.00
N ASP A 403 0.09 -4.36 -30.15
CA ASP A 403 -1.18 -4.28 -29.43
C ASP A 403 -1.24 -5.16 -28.17
N ILE A 404 -0.13 -5.80 -27.80
CA ILE A 404 0.00 -6.60 -26.57
C ILE A 404 0.13 -5.67 -25.37
N THR A 405 -0.81 -5.77 -24.43
CA THR A 405 -0.88 -4.90 -23.24
C THR A 405 -0.11 -5.44 -22.04
N GLU A 406 0.05 -6.75 -21.94
CA GLU A 406 0.87 -7.42 -20.93
C GLU A 406 1.70 -8.52 -21.59
N PHE A 407 3.00 -8.56 -21.29
CA PHE A 407 3.90 -9.61 -21.73
C PHE A 407 5.06 -9.84 -20.75
N THR A 408 5.59 -11.06 -20.77
CA THR A 408 6.66 -11.57 -19.90
C THR A 408 7.67 -12.43 -20.67
N ASN A 409 8.71 -12.90 -20.00
CA ASN A 409 9.67 -13.90 -20.51
C ASN A 409 10.24 -13.59 -21.90
N ILE A 410 10.87 -12.43 -22.04
CA ILE A 410 11.47 -11.99 -23.30
C ILE A 410 12.74 -12.82 -23.57
N THR A 411 12.91 -13.28 -24.81
CA THR A 411 14.13 -13.92 -25.31
C THR A 411 14.56 -13.30 -26.63
N TRP A 412 15.86 -13.15 -26.86
CA TRP A 412 16.42 -12.52 -28.07
C TRP A 412 16.80 -13.58 -29.09
N ALA A 413 16.44 -13.38 -30.36
CA ALA A 413 16.92 -14.21 -31.46
C ALA A 413 18.40 -13.93 -31.76
N ALA A 414 19.10 -14.91 -32.34
CA ALA A 414 20.52 -14.80 -32.67
C ALA A 414 20.84 -13.68 -33.68
N ASP A 415 19.86 -13.23 -34.46
CA ASP A 415 20.02 -12.13 -35.43
C ASP A 415 20.09 -10.73 -34.79
N GLY A 416 19.75 -10.61 -33.50
CA GLY A 416 19.76 -9.34 -32.78
C GLY A 416 18.60 -8.38 -33.12
N ASP A 417 17.74 -8.72 -34.07
CA ASP A 417 16.63 -7.89 -34.53
C ASP A 417 15.28 -8.40 -34.04
N HIS A 418 15.15 -9.69 -33.74
CA HIS A 418 13.91 -10.28 -33.26
C HIS A 418 13.97 -10.63 -31.77
N VAL A 419 12.83 -10.47 -31.10
CA VAL A 419 12.60 -10.96 -29.74
C VAL A 419 11.31 -11.78 -29.72
N ALA A 420 11.29 -12.85 -28.93
CA ALA A 420 10.08 -13.60 -28.62
C ALA A 420 9.68 -13.38 -27.16
N PHE A 421 8.39 -13.52 -26.87
CA PHE A 421 7.84 -13.33 -25.54
C PHE A 421 6.48 -14.02 -25.40
N SER A 422 6.07 -14.24 -24.15
CA SER A 422 4.70 -14.64 -23.81
C SER A 422 3.84 -13.39 -23.68
N GLY A 423 2.80 -13.28 -24.51
CA GLY A 423 1.92 -12.12 -24.56
C GLY A 423 0.49 -12.49 -24.15
N LEU A 424 -0.06 -11.78 -23.17
CA LEU A 424 -1.44 -11.95 -22.73
C LEU A 424 -2.35 -11.00 -23.51
N LYS A 425 -3.25 -11.57 -24.31
CA LYS A 425 -4.22 -10.82 -25.11
C LYS A 425 -5.60 -11.43 -25.01
N ASN A 426 -6.56 -10.64 -24.53
CA ASN A 426 -7.95 -11.07 -24.33
C ASN A 426 -8.07 -12.39 -23.53
N GLY A 427 -7.21 -12.59 -22.53
CA GLY A 427 -7.26 -13.74 -21.62
C GLY A 427 -6.50 -14.98 -22.07
N HIS A 428 -5.80 -14.97 -23.22
CA HIS A 428 -4.91 -16.06 -23.61
C HIS A 428 -3.46 -15.58 -23.68
N SER A 429 -2.54 -16.40 -23.17
CA SER A 429 -1.10 -16.17 -23.28
C SER A 429 -0.58 -16.97 -24.46
N ASP A 430 -0.14 -16.27 -25.50
CA ASP A 430 0.44 -16.88 -26.69
C ASP A 430 1.92 -16.49 -26.85
N ILE A 431 2.64 -17.21 -27.71
CA ILE A 431 4.00 -16.85 -28.12
C ILE A 431 3.95 -15.88 -29.29
N TYR A 432 4.63 -14.76 -29.15
CA TYR A 432 4.79 -13.75 -30.20
C TYR A 432 6.26 -13.55 -30.54
N ILE A 433 6.53 -13.19 -31.80
CA ILE A 433 7.81 -12.65 -32.25
C ILE A 433 7.62 -11.19 -32.66
N TYR A 434 8.52 -10.33 -32.22
CA TYR A 434 8.54 -8.93 -32.60
C TYR A 434 9.88 -8.51 -33.17
N ASN A 435 9.84 -7.83 -34.31
CA ASN A 435 11.01 -7.25 -34.94
C ASN A 435 11.26 -5.82 -34.42
N LEU A 436 12.39 -5.62 -33.76
CA LEU A 436 12.77 -4.34 -33.15
C LEU A 436 13.05 -3.23 -34.17
N LYS A 437 13.40 -3.57 -35.42
CA LYS A 437 13.66 -2.58 -36.49
C LYS A 437 12.38 -2.19 -37.23
N THR A 438 11.64 -3.17 -37.75
CA THR A 438 10.44 -2.95 -38.56
C THR A 438 9.18 -2.70 -37.73
N LYS A 439 9.23 -2.96 -36.42
CA LYS A 439 8.10 -2.88 -35.49
C LYS A 439 6.96 -3.85 -35.84
N LYS A 440 7.26 -4.92 -36.58
CA LYS A 440 6.28 -5.95 -36.97
C LYS A 440 6.13 -6.97 -35.85
N LEU A 441 4.88 -7.27 -35.48
CA LEU A 441 4.48 -8.33 -34.56
C LEU A 441 3.94 -9.53 -35.35
N ASP A 442 4.41 -10.73 -35.05
CA ASP A 442 3.89 -12.00 -35.55
C ASP A 442 3.48 -12.89 -34.38
N GLN A 443 2.31 -13.50 -34.47
CA GLN A 443 1.75 -14.40 -33.46
C GLN A 443 2.02 -15.84 -33.91
N LEU A 444 2.72 -16.61 -33.08
CA LEU A 444 3.08 -18.00 -33.41
C LEU A 444 2.03 -18.99 -32.95
N THR A 445 1.44 -18.77 -31.78
CA THR A 445 0.38 -19.61 -31.21
C THR A 445 -0.90 -18.79 -31.02
N ASN A 446 -2.06 -19.44 -31.14
CA ASN A 446 -3.36 -18.75 -31.08
C ASN A 446 -4.47 -19.77 -30.77
N ASP A 447 -4.54 -20.19 -29.52
CA ASP A 447 -5.50 -21.19 -29.07
C ASP A 447 -5.88 -20.99 -27.60
N VAL A 448 -6.58 -21.97 -27.02
CA VAL A 448 -7.13 -21.87 -25.65
C VAL A 448 -6.10 -22.14 -24.56
N TYR A 449 -4.91 -22.59 -24.94
CA TYR A 449 -3.86 -23.01 -24.02
C TYR A 449 -3.02 -21.81 -23.56
N SER A 450 -2.32 -21.97 -22.45
CA SER A 450 -1.35 -20.98 -21.98
C SER A 450 0.03 -21.37 -22.49
N ASP A 451 0.67 -20.50 -23.27
CA ASP A 451 2.04 -20.69 -23.73
C ASP A 451 3.00 -19.69 -23.06
N PHE A 452 4.01 -20.22 -22.37
CA PHE A 452 4.81 -19.50 -21.37
C PHE A 452 6.32 -19.77 -21.54
N GLN A 453 7.17 -18.82 -21.14
CA GLN A 453 8.64 -19.00 -21.09
C GLN A 453 9.30 -19.47 -22.41
N PRO A 454 9.17 -18.73 -23.52
CA PRO A 454 9.83 -19.08 -24.77
C PRO A 454 11.35 -18.96 -24.67
N SER A 455 12.06 -19.87 -25.33
CA SER A 455 13.51 -19.81 -25.53
C SER A 455 13.86 -20.20 -26.98
N PHE A 456 14.63 -19.33 -27.65
CA PHE A 456 15.05 -19.57 -29.02
C PHE A 456 16.10 -20.69 -29.10
N SER A 457 15.96 -21.51 -30.14
CA SER A 457 17.06 -22.31 -30.66
C SER A 457 18.16 -21.41 -31.22
N ARG A 458 19.41 -21.88 -31.18
CA ARG A 458 20.58 -21.10 -31.60
C ARG A 458 20.61 -20.80 -33.09
N ASP A 459 20.02 -21.67 -33.90
CA ASP A 459 19.86 -21.43 -35.33
C ASP A 459 18.67 -20.52 -35.67
N GLY A 460 17.89 -20.11 -34.66
CA GLY A 460 16.76 -19.19 -34.80
C GLY A 460 15.57 -19.77 -35.55
N LYS A 461 15.47 -21.10 -35.73
CA LYS A 461 14.36 -21.73 -36.48
C LYS A 461 13.22 -22.22 -35.62
N SER A 462 13.51 -22.52 -34.36
CA SER A 462 12.54 -23.09 -33.41
C SER A 462 12.54 -22.36 -32.07
N ILE A 463 11.44 -22.45 -31.34
CA ILE A 463 11.29 -21.98 -29.96
C ILE A 463 10.80 -23.15 -29.11
N VAL A 464 11.43 -23.36 -27.95
CA VAL A 464 10.89 -24.23 -26.89
C VAL A 464 10.17 -23.37 -25.86
N PHE A 465 9.04 -23.83 -25.36
CA PHE A 465 8.22 -23.12 -24.39
C PHE A 465 7.45 -24.10 -23.50
N SER A 466 6.94 -23.60 -22.38
CA SER A 466 6.05 -24.34 -21.49
C SER A 466 4.59 -24.13 -21.88
N THR A 467 3.77 -25.17 -21.87
CA THR A 467 2.36 -25.11 -22.27
C THR A 467 1.45 -26.03 -21.46
N ASP A 468 0.22 -25.62 -21.15
CA ASP A 468 -0.78 -26.45 -20.47
C ASP A 468 -1.60 -27.35 -21.42
N ARG A 469 -1.20 -27.42 -22.69
CA ARG A 469 -1.87 -28.14 -23.78
C ARG A 469 -2.20 -29.59 -23.46
N VAL A 470 -1.23 -30.31 -22.91
CA VAL A 470 -1.40 -31.73 -22.54
C VAL A 470 -2.39 -31.89 -21.38
N ALA A 471 -2.34 -30.99 -20.38
CA ALA A 471 -3.24 -31.04 -19.24
C ALA A 471 -4.69 -30.75 -19.63
N LEU A 472 -4.94 -29.72 -20.44
CA LEU A 472 -6.29 -29.32 -20.83
C LEU A 472 -6.92 -30.26 -21.88
N ALA A 473 -6.10 -30.98 -22.66
CA ALA A 473 -6.57 -32.03 -23.57
C ALA A 473 -6.96 -33.34 -22.85
N SER A 474 -6.56 -33.53 -21.58
CA SER A 474 -6.92 -34.71 -20.79
C SER A 474 -8.38 -34.65 -20.30
N ASP A 475 -9.06 -35.80 -20.35
CA ASP A 475 -10.40 -36.01 -19.79
C ASP A 475 -10.40 -36.08 -18.25
N ASN A 476 -9.28 -36.48 -17.65
CA ASN A 476 -9.12 -36.56 -16.21
C ASN A 476 -8.50 -35.26 -15.68
N ARG A 477 -9.32 -34.37 -15.11
CA ARG A 477 -8.88 -33.08 -14.59
C ARG A 477 -9.02 -33.02 -13.08
N SER A 478 -7.89 -32.87 -12.41
CA SER A 478 -7.79 -32.33 -11.05
C SER A 478 -7.93 -30.80 -11.06
N VAL A 479 -7.86 -30.17 -9.89
CA VAL A 479 -7.70 -28.71 -9.78
C VAL A 479 -6.48 -28.22 -10.57
N ASP A 480 -5.39 -29.01 -10.56
CA ASP A 480 -4.14 -28.69 -11.23
C ASP A 480 -4.26 -28.72 -12.76
N ILE A 481 -3.75 -27.66 -13.39
CA ILE A 481 -3.47 -27.55 -14.82
C ILE A 481 -1.93 -27.47 -14.97
N PRO A 482 -1.22 -28.61 -14.97
CA PRO A 482 0.24 -28.62 -15.03
C PRO A 482 0.79 -28.18 -16.38
N MET A 483 1.98 -27.58 -16.35
CA MET A 483 2.70 -27.12 -17.54
C MET A 483 3.60 -28.22 -18.10
N ASN A 484 3.46 -28.55 -19.38
CA ASN A 484 4.37 -29.41 -20.13
C ASN A 484 5.32 -28.57 -21.02
N LEU A 485 6.22 -29.18 -21.78
CA LEU A 485 7.05 -28.50 -22.79
C LEU A 485 6.58 -28.79 -24.22
N ALA A 486 6.76 -27.81 -25.09
CA ALA A 486 6.55 -27.95 -26.53
C ALA A 486 7.61 -27.17 -27.33
N ILE A 487 7.80 -27.58 -28.58
CA ILE A 487 8.66 -26.91 -29.56
C ILE A 487 7.78 -26.43 -30.72
N VAL A 488 7.92 -25.17 -31.11
CA VAL A 488 7.30 -24.61 -32.31
C VAL A 488 8.36 -24.30 -33.37
N ASP A 489 8.12 -24.75 -34.60
CA ASP A 489 8.89 -24.33 -35.77
C ASP A 489 8.36 -22.97 -36.25
N ILE A 490 9.23 -21.95 -36.30
CA ILE A 490 8.82 -20.56 -36.53
C ILE A 490 8.24 -20.36 -37.94
N ARG A 491 8.74 -21.10 -38.93
CA ARG A 491 8.34 -20.93 -40.33
C ARG A 491 7.00 -21.59 -40.62
N THR A 492 6.80 -22.80 -40.14
CA THR A 492 5.61 -23.62 -40.39
C THR A 492 4.53 -23.42 -39.33
N LYS A 493 4.88 -22.87 -38.17
CA LYS A 493 4.04 -22.74 -36.96
C LYS A 493 3.54 -24.10 -36.44
N ASN A 494 4.20 -25.20 -36.81
CA ASN A 494 3.88 -26.53 -36.30
C ASN A 494 4.39 -26.67 -34.86
N ILE A 495 3.55 -27.21 -33.98
CA ILE A 495 3.82 -27.38 -32.55
C ILE A 495 3.96 -28.88 -32.25
N GLN A 496 5.07 -29.26 -31.63
CA GLN A 496 5.33 -30.61 -31.12
C GLN A 496 5.38 -30.58 -29.59
N ASN A 497 4.45 -31.26 -28.92
CA ASN A 497 4.53 -31.49 -27.48
C ASN A 497 5.62 -32.52 -27.16
N LEU A 498 6.31 -32.33 -26.04
CA LEU A 498 7.30 -33.29 -25.53
C LEU A 498 6.66 -34.16 -24.44
N ASP A 499 6.73 -35.48 -24.58
CA ASP A 499 6.13 -36.41 -23.61
C ASP A 499 7.05 -36.60 -22.38
N ILE A 500 7.05 -35.60 -21.49
CA ILE A 500 7.89 -35.59 -20.29
C ILE A 500 7.06 -35.29 -19.04
N PHE A 501 7.23 -36.15 -18.03
CA PHE A 501 6.64 -36.04 -16.70
C PHE A 501 5.17 -35.57 -16.71
N PRO A 502 4.25 -36.32 -17.34
CA PRO A 502 2.85 -35.92 -17.44
C PRO A 502 2.26 -35.70 -16.04
N GLY A 503 1.69 -34.51 -15.81
CA GLY A 503 1.15 -34.12 -14.50
C GLY A 503 2.09 -33.26 -13.64
N ALA A 504 3.35 -33.11 -14.03
CA ALA A 504 4.32 -32.22 -13.39
C ALA A 504 4.41 -30.86 -14.08
N ASN A 505 4.96 -29.86 -13.37
CA ASN A 505 5.29 -28.56 -13.94
C ASN A 505 6.70 -28.57 -14.52
N ASN A 506 6.78 -28.66 -15.85
CA ASN A 506 8.00 -28.54 -16.64
C ASN A 506 8.14 -27.11 -17.18
N LEU A 507 9.16 -26.41 -16.70
CA LEU A 507 9.25 -24.94 -16.75
C LEU A 507 10.67 -24.49 -17.06
N ASN A 508 10.79 -23.23 -17.47
CA ASN A 508 12.03 -22.50 -17.76
C ASN A 508 12.96 -23.25 -18.76
N PRO A 509 12.46 -23.67 -19.94
CA PRO A 509 13.26 -24.42 -20.88
C PRO A 509 14.31 -23.55 -21.59
N HIS A 510 15.47 -24.14 -21.91
CA HIS A 510 16.55 -23.51 -22.68
C HIS A 510 17.24 -24.52 -23.59
N PHE A 511 17.54 -24.14 -24.83
CA PHE A 511 18.39 -24.94 -25.71
C PHE A 511 19.87 -24.87 -25.31
N SER A 512 20.56 -26.01 -25.43
CA SER A 512 22.03 -26.07 -25.46
C SER A 512 22.62 -25.25 -26.62
N SER A 513 23.91 -24.95 -26.55
CA SER A 513 24.65 -24.23 -27.60
C SER A 513 24.56 -24.88 -28.99
N ASN A 514 24.45 -26.21 -29.04
CA ASN A 514 24.31 -26.98 -30.29
C ASN A 514 22.83 -27.25 -30.69
N GLY A 515 21.86 -26.94 -29.84
CA GLY A 515 20.43 -27.16 -30.09
C GLY A 515 19.96 -28.62 -29.99
N GLU A 516 20.84 -29.57 -29.66
CA GLU A 516 20.49 -31.00 -29.54
C GLU A 516 19.80 -31.35 -28.22
N GLN A 517 19.97 -30.50 -27.20
CA GLN A 517 19.49 -30.72 -25.85
C GLN A 517 18.66 -29.53 -25.35
N ILE A 518 17.69 -29.83 -24.50
CA ILE A 518 16.85 -28.85 -23.81
C ILE A 518 17.03 -29.04 -22.31
N TYR A 519 17.50 -28.01 -21.63
CA TYR A 519 17.56 -27.93 -20.18
C TYR A 519 16.26 -27.33 -19.65
N PHE A 520 15.72 -27.88 -18.58
CA PHE A 520 14.48 -27.39 -17.98
C PHE A 520 14.45 -27.67 -16.48
N LEU A 521 13.55 -27.00 -15.77
CA LEU A 521 13.26 -27.24 -14.37
C LEU A 521 11.95 -28.02 -14.25
N SER A 522 11.94 -29.08 -13.46
CA SER A 522 10.73 -29.87 -13.21
C SER A 522 10.53 -30.14 -11.72
N ASN A 523 9.27 -30.32 -11.33
CA ASN A 523 8.86 -30.83 -10.02
C ASN A 523 8.42 -32.31 -10.06
N GLY A 524 8.73 -33.04 -11.14
CA GLY A 524 8.25 -34.40 -11.37
C GLY A 524 8.66 -35.45 -10.33
N ASP A 525 9.71 -35.20 -9.54
CA ASP A 525 10.13 -36.03 -8.39
C ASP A 525 9.75 -35.40 -7.03
N GLY A 526 8.87 -34.39 -7.04
CA GLY A 526 8.41 -33.64 -5.87
C GLY A 526 9.42 -32.61 -5.34
N TYR A 527 10.60 -32.53 -5.95
CA TYR A 527 11.61 -31.50 -5.73
C TYR A 527 11.77 -30.65 -6.98
N ARG A 528 12.20 -29.40 -6.81
CA ARG A 528 12.46 -28.52 -7.96
C ARG A 528 13.89 -28.72 -8.45
N ASN A 529 14.07 -29.61 -9.43
CA ASN A 529 15.37 -30.04 -9.97
C ASN A 529 15.55 -29.63 -11.44
N MET A 530 16.81 -29.58 -11.87
CA MET A 530 17.20 -29.39 -13.26
C MET A 530 17.29 -30.73 -13.98
N TYR A 531 16.74 -30.75 -15.19
CA TYR A 531 16.71 -31.90 -16.08
C TYR A 531 17.21 -31.50 -17.47
N ARG A 532 17.63 -32.50 -18.24
CA ARG A 532 18.07 -32.37 -19.63
C ARG A 532 17.33 -33.37 -20.50
N TYR A 533 16.73 -32.89 -21.57
CA TYR A 533 16.05 -33.69 -22.59
C TYR A 533 16.87 -33.68 -23.88
N THR A 534 17.15 -34.86 -24.44
CA THR A 534 17.84 -35.00 -25.74
C THR A 534 16.81 -35.16 -26.85
N VAL A 535 16.79 -34.22 -27.80
CA VAL A 535 15.72 -34.11 -28.80
C VAL A 535 15.66 -35.32 -29.73
N ALA A 536 16.82 -35.85 -30.15
CA ALA A 536 16.88 -36.95 -31.11
C ALA A 536 16.43 -38.31 -30.52
N SER A 537 16.72 -38.57 -29.25
CA SER A 537 16.44 -39.86 -28.58
C SER A 537 15.25 -39.83 -27.65
N ALA A 538 14.67 -38.65 -27.39
CA ALA A 538 13.66 -38.39 -26.37
C ALA A 538 14.08 -38.80 -24.93
N GLN A 539 15.39 -38.92 -24.68
CA GLN A 539 15.93 -39.32 -23.39
C GLN A 539 15.93 -38.15 -22.39
N VAL A 540 15.52 -38.43 -21.15
CA VAL A 540 15.56 -37.46 -20.04
C VAL A 540 16.63 -37.85 -19.01
N GLU A 541 17.43 -36.88 -18.58
CA GLU A 541 18.42 -37.02 -17.52
C GLU A 541 18.15 -36.02 -16.39
N LYS A 542 18.22 -36.48 -15.14
CA LYS A 542 18.21 -35.63 -13.95
C LYS A 542 19.62 -35.12 -13.68
N LEU A 543 19.81 -33.80 -13.61
CA LEU A 543 21.11 -33.15 -13.42
C LEU A 543 21.38 -32.70 -11.99
N THR A 544 20.32 -32.44 -11.21
CA THR A 544 20.44 -32.04 -9.81
C THR A 544 19.54 -32.87 -8.92
N ASP A 545 19.91 -32.99 -7.66
CA ASP A 545 19.10 -33.68 -6.66
C ASP A 545 19.13 -32.96 -5.31
N TYR A 546 18.50 -31.78 -5.26
CA TYR A 546 18.58 -30.90 -4.09
C TYR A 546 17.44 -31.13 -3.10
N PHE A 547 17.74 -31.06 -1.80
CA PHE A 547 16.74 -31.22 -0.74
C PHE A 547 15.73 -30.07 -0.73
N THR A 548 16.13 -28.83 -0.98
CA THR A 548 15.20 -27.71 -1.18
C THR A 548 14.78 -27.62 -2.65
N GLY A 549 15.51 -26.86 -3.48
CA GLY A 549 15.26 -26.75 -4.92
C GLY A 549 15.85 -25.50 -5.59
N ILE A 550 15.91 -25.53 -6.91
CA ILE A 550 16.22 -24.38 -7.78
C ILE A 550 14.94 -23.58 -7.99
N SER A 551 14.87 -22.34 -7.54
CA SER A 551 13.60 -21.61 -7.58
C SER A 551 13.76 -20.09 -7.62
N GLY A 552 12.72 -19.41 -8.10
CA GLY A 552 12.55 -17.95 -8.03
C GLY A 552 11.56 -17.57 -6.92
N ILE A 553 10.94 -16.40 -7.03
CA ILE A 553 9.97 -15.88 -6.03
C ILE A 553 8.70 -16.73 -6.01
N THR A 554 8.28 -17.21 -7.19
CA THR A 554 7.18 -18.17 -7.39
C THR A 554 7.75 -19.43 -8.08
N GLU A 555 6.95 -20.50 -8.18
CA GLU A 555 7.33 -21.69 -8.96
C GLU A 555 7.51 -21.37 -10.46
N TYR A 556 6.74 -20.40 -10.96
CA TYR A 556 6.71 -19.96 -12.36
C TYR A 556 7.78 -18.93 -12.68
N SER A 557 8.36 -18.27 -11.67
CA SER A 557 9.49 -17.35 -11.84
C SER A 557 10.66 -18.04 -12.54
N PRO A 558 11.29 -17.41 -13.56
CA PRO A 558 12.55 -17.90 -14.09
C PRO A 558 13.60 -18.01 -13.00
N ALA A 559 14.30 -19.14 -12.97
CA ALA A 559 15.31 -19.49 -11.97
C ALA A 559 16.61 -20.03 -12.61
N MET A 560 16.67 -20.15 -13.93
CA MET A 560 17.82 -20.66 -14.69
C MET A 560 17.99 -19.93 -16.03
N SER A 561 19.25 -19.75 -16.44
CA SER A 561 19.65 -19.21 -17.74
C SER A 561 20.95 -19.88 -18.23
N ILE A 562 21.08 -20.02 -19.55
CA ILE A 562 22.22 -20.69 -20.21
C ILE A 562 22.82 -19.76 -21.27
N SER A 563 24.14 -19.61 -21.26
CA SER A 563 24.90 -18.77 -22.20
C SER A 563 24.99 -19.40 -23.61
N ALA A 564 25.68 -18.76 -24.56
CA ALA A 564 25.98 -19.37 -25.86
C ALA A 564 27.15 -20.37 -25.83
N THR A 565 27.84 -20.44 -24.70
CA THR A 565 28.99 -21.32 -24.47
C THR A 565 28.72 -22.36 -23.37
N ASP A 566 27.44 -22.64 -23.11
CA ASP A 566 26.93 -23.63 -22.14
C ASP A 566 27.39 -23.41 -20.68
N GLU A 567 27.62 -22.16 -20.29
CA GLU A 567 27.59 -21.75 -18.89
C GLU A 567 26.14 -21.67 -18.40
N ILE A 568 25.88 -22.21 -17.22
CA ILE A 568 24.57 -22.27 -16.58
C ILE A 568 24.61 -21.43 -15.31
N VAL A 569 23.68 -20.50 -15.18
CA VAL A 569 23.41 -19.81 -13.91
C VAL A 569 22.03 -20.17 -13.41
N TYR A 570 21.91 -20.37 -12.09
CA TYR A 570 20.62 -20.71 -11.48
C TYR A 570 20.49 -20.20 -10.04
N SER A 571 19.26 -19.88 -9.63
CA SER A 571 18.95 -19.45 -8.26
C SER A 571 18.56 -20.63 -7.39
N TYR A 572 19.28 -20.81 -6.29
CA TYR A 572 19.07 -21.88 -5.31
C TYR A 572 18.50 -21.32 -4.00
N PHE A 573 17.41 -21.92 -3.52
CA PHE A 573 16.77 -21.52 -2.28
C PHE A 573 17.32 -22.30 -1.09
N LYS A 574 17.94 -21.60 -0.13
CA LYS A 574 18.42 -22.18 1.12
C LYS A 574 18.59 -21.11 2.19
N ASN A 575 18.27 -21.44 3.44
CA ASN A 575 18.38 -20.57 4.60
C ASN A 575 17.56 -19.28 4.45
N ASN A 576 16.32 -19.43 3.98
CA ASN A 576 15.39 -18.34 3.70
C ASN A 576 16.03 -17.21 2.86
N ALA A 577 16.82 -17.62 1.85
CA ALA A 577 17.53 -16.76 0.93
C ALA A 577 17.68 -17.45 -0.44
N TYR A 578 17.77 -16.64 -1.50
CA TYR A 578 18.04 -17.05 -2.86
C TYR A 578 19.46 -16.65 -3.23
N SER A 579 20.31 -17.63 -3.52
CA SER A 579 21.68 -17.41 -3.99
C SER A 579 21.83 -17.87 -5.42
N VAL A 580 22.60 -17.14 -6.23
CA VAL A 580 22.86 -17.51 -7.63
C VAL A 580 24.18 -18.28 -7.71
N TYR A 581 24.11 -19.44 -8.36
CA TYR A 581 25.24 -20.30 -8.65
C TYR A 581 25.60 -20.22 -10.13
N TYR A 582 26.89 -20.36 -10.41
CA TYR A 582 27.46 -20.47 -11.75
C TYR A 582 28.14 -21.83 -11.89
N ALA A 583 27.83 -22.54 -12.97
CA ALA A 583 28.41 -23.84 -13.31
C ALA A 583 28.55 -23.95 -14.84
N LYS A 584 29.43 -24.84 -15.31
CA LYS A 584 29.45 -25.25 -16.72
C LYS A 584 28.52 -26.44 -16.90
N SER A 585 27.99 -26.62 -18.12
CA SER A 585 27.20 -27.80 -18.46
C SER A 585 27.94 -29.12 -18.16
N SER A 586 29.27 -29.13 -18.34
CA SER A 586 30.15 -30.27 -18.04
C SER A 586 30.31 -30.59 -16.55
N ASP A 587 29.94 -29.67 -15.66
CA ASP A 587 30.03 -29.87 -14.20
C ASP A 587 28.86 -30.73 -13.68
N PHE A 588 27.83 -30.94 -14.50
CA PHE A 588 26.66 -31.75 -14.15
C PHE A 588 26.82 -33.18 -14.64
N THR A 589 26.60 -34.13 -13.74
CA THR A 589 26.52 -35.56 -14.06
C THR A 589 25.05 -35.97 -14.15
N GLY A 590 24.60 -36.29 -15.36
CA GLY A 590 23.22 -36.70 -15.61
C GLY A 590 22.94 -38.15 -15.25
N THR A 591 21.79 -38.40 -14.61
CA THR A 591 21.25 -39.75 -14.39
C THR A 591 20.00 -39.93 -15.23
N ILE A 592 19.97 -40.97 -16.07
CA ILE A 592 18.81 -41.27 -16.91
C ILE A 592 17.60 -41.59 -16.03
N VAL A 593 16.45 -41.01 -16.36
CA VAL A 593 15.17 -41.22 -15.66
C VAL A 593 14.05 -41.52 -16.65
N ASP A 594 13.01 -42.21 -16.19
CA ASP A 594 11.83 -42.50 -17.00
C ASP A 594 10.96 -41.24 -17.18
N ALA A 595 10.87 -40.76 -18.42
CA ALA A 595 10.10 -39.59 -18.82
C ALA A 595 8.59 -39.75 -18.58
N GLY A 596 8.06 -40.97 -18.49
CA GLY A 596 6.64 -41.21 -18.20
C GLY A 596 6.29 -41.20 -16.71
N SER A 597 7.29 -41.21 -15.82
CA SER A 597 7.09 -41.40 -14.38
C SER A 597 7.11 -40.09 -13.60
N VAL A 598 6.20 -39.96 -12.63
CA VAL A 598 6.18 -38.85 -11.67
C VAL A 598 6.03 -39.40 -10.25
N ASN A 599 6.69 -38.75 -9.29
CA ASN A 599 6.58 -39.06 -7.87
C ASN A 599 6.45 -37.75 -7.06
N PHE A 600 5.27 -37.51 -6.49
CA PHE A 600 4.98 -36.31 -5.71
C PHE A 600 5.07 -36.51 -4.20
N ASP A 601 5.62 -37.62 -3.69
CA ASP A 601 5.71 -37.88 -2.25
C ASP A 601 6.45 -36.76 -1.51
N ALA A 602 7.53 -36.24 -2.10
CA ALA A 602 8.29 -35.13 -1.55
C ALA A 602 7.58 -33.76 -1.65
N ALA A 603 6.55 -33.66 -2.50
CA ALA A 603 5.71 -32.48 -2.63
C ALA A 603 4.51 -32.49 -1.67
N MET A 604 4.29 -33.56 -0.91
CA MET A 604 3.22 -33.61 0.07
C MET A 604 3.58 -32.82 1.33
N LEU A 605 2.68 -31.95 1.76
CA LEU A 605 2.77 -31.30 3.07
C LEU A 605 2.43 -32.30 4.18
N PRO A 606 3.13 -32.24 5.32
CA PRO A 606 2.97 -33.18 6.42
C PRO A 606 1.60 -33.07 7.11
N PRO A 607 1.10 -34.16 7.71
CA PRO A 607 1.62 -35.53 7.65
C PRO A 607 1.28 -36.23 6.31
N SER A 608 2.06 -37.26 5.96
CA SER A 608 1.87 -38.03 4.72
C SER A 608 0.52 -38.73 4.67
N VAL A 609 0.09 -39.33 5.78
CA VAL A 609 -1.18 -40.04 5.92
C VAL A 609 -2.26 -39.10 6.49
N SER A 610 -3.39 -39.02 5.78
CA SER A 610 -4.60 -38.38 6.29
C SER A 610 -5.41 -39.41 7.08
N ARG A 611 -5.60 -39.17 8.38
CA ARG A 611 -6.37 -40.03 9.30
C ARG A 611 -7.81 -39.55 9.49
N GLY A 612 -8.02 -38.23 9.37
CA GLY A 612 -9.35 -37.63 9.45
C GLY A 612 -10.08 -37.60 8.10
N VAL A 613 -11.33 -37.14 8.13
CA VAL A 613 -12.13 -36.90 6.92
C VAL A 613 -11.40 -35.86 6.04
N ASN A 614 -11.12 -36.21 4.79
CA ASN A 614 -10.30 -35.40 3.88
C ASN A 614 -11.16 -34.86 2.73
N VAL A 615 -12.05 -33.91 3.04
CA VAL A 615 -12.96 -33.30 2.06
C VAL A 615 -12.17 -32.46 1.06
N VAL A 616 -11.28 -31.57 1.55
CA VAL A 616 -10.57 -30.59 0.73
C VAL A 616 -9.75 -31.28 -0.36
N ASN A 617 -8.88 -32.22 0.00
CA ASN A 617 -8.01 -32.84 -1.01
C ASN A 617 -8.75 -33.85 -1.89
N THR A 618 -9.84 -34.45 -1.42
CA THR A 618 -10.69 -35.32 -2.26
C THR A 618 -11.37 -34.49 -3.34
N ASN A 619 -11.93 -33.35 -2.95
CA ASN A 619 -12.59 -32.39 -3.83
C ASN A 619 -11.64 -31.83 -4.89
N LEU A 620 -10.43 -31.40 -4.48
CA LEU A 620 -9.41 -30.89 -5.39
C LEU A 620 -8.87 -31.94 -6.38
N ARG A 621 -8.85 -33.22 -6.00
CA ARG A 621 -8.45 -34.32 -6.90
C ARG A 621 -9.55 -34.71 -7.87
N ASN A 622 -10.80 -34.67 -7.42
CA ASN A 622 -11.99 -35.04 -8.20
C ASN A 622 -12.74 -33.81 -8.70
N PHE A 623 -12.01 -32.81 -9.23
CA PHE A 623 -12.57 -31.52 -9.60
C PHE A 623 -13.67 -31.63 -10.68
N ASN A 624 -13.57 -32.64 -11.56
CA ASN A 624 -14.60 -32.95 -12.56
C ASN A 624 -15.89 -33.56 -11.99
N ALA A 625 -15.95 -33.93 -10.71
CA ALA A 625 -17.17 -34.44 -10.07
C ALA A 625 -18.23 -33.34 -9.84
N PHE A 626 -17.84 -32.08 -9.95
CA PHE A 626 -18.71 -30.91 -9.80
C PHE A 626 -19.22 -30.48 -11.18
N GLU A 627 -20.54 -30.45 -11.34
CA GLU A 627 -21.17 -30.16 -12.63
C GLU A 627 -21.01 -28.67 -12.96
N ARG A 628 -20.46 -28.37 -14.14
CA ARG A 628 -20.40 -26.99 -14.62
C ARG A 628 -21.78 -26.58 -15.10
N ILE A 629 -22.25 -25.40 -14.68
CA ILE A 629 -23.51 -24.82 -15.17
C ILE A 629 -23.56 -24.72 -16.70
N GLY A 630 -24.76 -24.86 -17.25
CA GLY A 630 -25.04 -24.67 -18.66
C GLY A 630 -24.91 -23.20 -19.11
N ASP A 631 -24.72 -22.97 -20.40
CA ASP A 631 -24.66 -21.60 -20.94
C ASP A 631 -26.00 -20.85 -20.84
N ASP A 632 -27.11 -21.58 -20.71
CA ASP A 632 -28.47 -21.09 -20.47
C ASP A 632 -28.65 -20.52 -19.05
N GLN A 633 -27.78 -20.92 -18.11
CA GLN A 633 -27.76 -20.40 -16.74
C GLN A 633 -26.87 -19.15 -16.60
N ILE A 634 -26.26 -18.67 -17.69
CA ILE A 634 -25.43 -17.46 -17.73
C ILE A 634 -26.18 -16.34 -18.43
N ASN A 635 -26.75 -15.42 -17.65
CA ASN A 635 -27.53 -14.30 -18.16
C ASN A 635 -26.68 -13.06 -18.36
N THR A 636 -26.82 -12.39 -19.52
CA THR A 636 -26.17 -11.10 -19.75
C THR A 636 -27.09 -9.97 -19.28
N ILE A 637 -26.65 -9.20 -18.29
CA ILE A 637 -27.40 -8.04 -17.79
C ILE A 637 -26.61 -6.74 -17.93
N ALA A 638 -27.34 -5.62 -18.02
CA ALA A 638 -26.72 -4.31 -18.08
C ALA A 638 -26.22 -3.87 -16.70
N TYR A 639 -25.00 -3.30 -16.66
CA TYR A 639 -24.46 -2.71 -15.45
C TYR A 639 -25.31 -1.53 -14.95
N LYS A 640 -25.73 -1.58 -13.67
CA LYS A 640 -26.45 -0.48 -13.00
C LYS A 640 -25.71 -0.07 -11.72
N PRO A 641 -25.25 1.20 -11.59
CA PRO A 641 -24.60 1.67 -10.38
C PRO A 641 -25.55 1.60 -9.17
N LYS A 642 -25.16 0.85 -8.13
CA LYS A 642 -25.86 0.79 -6.85
C LYS A 642 -24.87 1.11 -5.74
N PHE A 643 -25.12 2.19 -4.99
CA PHE A 643 -24.24 2.60 -3.90
C PHE A 643 -24.34 1.62 -2.73
N LYS A 644 -23.18 1.19 -2.24
CA LYS A 644 -23.00 0.40 -1.02
C LYS A 644 -21.93 1.08 -0.18
N LEU A 645 -22.02 0.92 1.15
CA LEU A 645 -21.00 1.41 2.07
C LEU A 645 -19.65 0.77 1.73
N ASP A 646 -18.62 1.59 1.59
CA ASP A 646 -17.22 1.14 1.50
C ASP A 646 -16.57 1.15 2.87
N TYR A 647 -16.82 2.21 3.65
CA TYR A 647 -16.12 2.43 4.91
C TYR A 647 -16.87 3.44 5.80
N LEU A 648 -16.80 3.24 7.12
CA LEU A 648 -17.31 4.15 8.14
C LEU A 648 -16.21 4.41 9.19
N ALA A 649 -15.87 5.67 9.40
CA ALA A 649 -14.91 6.14 10.39
C ALA A 649 -15.58 7.06 11.42
N ASN A 650 -14.93 7.19 12.58
CA ASN A 650 -15.12 8.32 13.46
C ASN A 650 -14.13 9.44 13.05
N SER A 651 -14.57 10.69 13.02
CA SER A 651 -13.74 11.86 12.67
C SER A 651 -12.88 12.36 13.85
N GLY A 652 -12.47 11.47 14.76
CA GLY A 652 -11.71 11.78 15.97
C GLY A 652 -12.59 12.20 17.15
N VAL A 653 -12.15 11.85 18.37
CA VAL A 653 -12.75 12.28 19.62
C VAL A 653 -11.82 13.27 20.30
N GLY A 654 -12.19 14.54 20.38
CA GLY A 654 -11.48 15.53 21.18
C GLY A 654 -12.20 15.73 22.50
N VAL A 655 -11.59 15.33 23.61
CA VAL A 655 -12.09 15.66 24.95
C VAL A 655 -11.24 16.79 25.52
N SER A 656 -11.76 18.00 25.59
CA SER A 656 -11.14 19.06 26.40
C SER A 656 -11.69 18.94 27.82
N VAL A 657 -10.83 18.70 28.81
CA VAL A 657 -11.18 18.80 30.23
C VAL A 657 -10.29 19.89 30.83
N GLY A 658 -10.90 20.96 31.36
CA GLY A 658 -10.17 22.05 31.99
C GLY A 658 -9.67 23.19 31.07
N SER A 659 -10.23 23.34 29.86
CA SER A 659 -10.02 24.61 29.11
C SER A 659 -10.88 25.72 29.75
N ARG A 660 -10.45 26.98 29.62
CA ARG A 660 -11.26 28.16 30.01
C ARG A 660 -12.64 28.23 29.32
N TYR A 661 -12.93 27.33 28.38
CA TYR A 661 -14.17 27.22 27.60
C TYR A 661 -15.03 26.01 28.01
N GLY A 662 -14.73 25.38 29.15
CA GLY A 662 -15.50 24.25 29.68
C GLY A 662 -15.02 22.88 29.18
N ALA A 663 -15.72 21.83 29.64
CA ALA A 663 -15.52 20.47 29.18
C ALA A 663 -16.25 20.26 27.84
N GLY A 664 -15.54 19.86 26.79
CA GLY A 664 -16.09 19.71 25.44
C GLY A 664 -15.69 18.36 24.85
N ILE A 665 -16.66 17.65 24.28
CA ILE A 665 -16.44 16.46 23.46
C ILE A 665 -16.72 16.85 22.01
N SER A 666 -15.69 16.86 21.16
CA SER A 666 -15.86 16.85 19.71
C SER A 666 -15.92 15.40 19.24
N SER A 667 -16.94 15.05 18.47
CA SER A 667 -17.10 13.73 17.86
C SER A 667 -17.79 13.86 16.51
N GLY A 668 -17.47 12.99 15.57
CA GLY A 668 -18.17 12.94 14.30
C GLY A 668 -18.03 11.59 13.61
N ILE A 669 -18.83 11.39 12.59
CA ILE A 669 -18.84 10.19 11.76
C ILE A 669 -18.55 10.59 10.32
N GLN A 670 -17.78 9.78 9.62
CA GLN A 670 -17.56 9.93 8.19
C GLN A 670 -17.80 8.58 7.51
N GLY A 671 -18.55 8.59 6.41
CA GLY A 671 -18.88 7.42 5.62
C GLY A 671 -18.51 7.65 4.16
N MET A 672 -17.99 6.62 3.52
CA MET A 672 -17.80 6.59 2.08
C MET A 672 -18.67 5.48 1.48
N PHE A 673 -19.37 5.80 0.41
CA PHE A 673 -20.26 4.89 -0.31
C PHE A 673 -19.85 4.89 -1.77
N SER A 674 -19.82 3.74 -2.42
CA SER A 674 -19.59 3.69 -3.86
C SER A 674 -20.34 2.57 -4.54
N ASP A 675 -20.44 2.65 -5.86
CA ASP A 675 -20.88 1.53 -6.68
C ASP A 675 -19.90 0.36 -6.66
N ILE A 676 -20.31 -0.79 -7.20
CA ILE A 676 -19.50 -2.01 -7.15
C ILE A 676 -18.19 -1.91 -7.95
N LEU A 677 -18.06 -0.95 -8.86
CA LEU A 677 -16.81 -0.70 -9.59
C LEU A 677 -15.98 0.42 -8.94
N GLY A 678 -16.55 1.17 -7.99
CA GLY A 678 -15.92 2.35 -7.38
C GLY A 678 -15.84 3.56 -8.32
N TYR A 679 -16.57 3.58 -9.45
CA TYR A 679 -16.59 4.70 -10.38
C TYR A 679 -17.31 5.92 -9.85
N ASN A 680 -18.32 5.70 -9.00
CA ASN A 680 -19.13 6.74 -8.41
C ASN A 680 -19.02 6.61 -6.89
N GLN A 681 -18.58 7.67 -6.22
CA GLN A 681 -18.44 7.71 -4.77
C GLN A 681 -19.25 8.85 -4.17
N ILE A 682 -19.77 8.62 -2.98
CA ILE A 682 -20.37 9.62 -2.10
C ILE A 682 -19.58 9.58 -0.80
N PHE A 683 -18.97 10.70 -0.45
CA PHE A 683 -18.38 10.93 0.86
C PHE A 683 -19.35 11.75 1.69
N ALA A 684 -19.61 11.35 2.93
CA ALA A 684 -20.43 12.09 3.86
C ALA A 684 -19.72 12.17 5.21
N ALA A 685 -19.60 13.35 5.79
CA ALA A 685 -19.06 13.56 7.13
C ALA A 685 -20.02 14.42 7.93
N LEU A 686 -20.20 14.09 9.20
CA LEU A 686 -21.03 14.81 10.17
C LEU A 686 -20.27 14.91 11.49
N ASN A 687 -20.23 16.10 12.07
CA ASN A 687 -19.56 16.34 13.36
C ASN A 687 -20.41 17.24 14.25
N VAL A 688 -20.34 17.03 15.56
CA VAL A 688 -20.98 17.90 16.56
C VAL A 688 -19.94 18.21 17.63
N ASN A 689 -19.82 19.50 17.97
CA ASN A 689 -18.85 19.97 18.95
C ASN A 689 -19.57 20.64 20.13
N GLY A 690 -19.97 19.84 21.12
CA GLY A 690 -20.64 20.31 22.35
C GLY A 690 -22.13 20.65 22.19
N GLU A 691 -22.50 21.55 21.27
CA GLU A 691 -23.90 21.99 21.08
C GLU A 691 -24.46 21.61 19.71
N ILE A 692 -25.78 21.40 19.62
CA ILE A 692 -26.46 21.07 18.34
C ILE A 692 -26.29 22.16 17.27
N GLN A 693 -26.00 23.39 17.72
CA GLN A 693 -25.75 24.55 16.85
C GLN A 693 -24.36 24.52 16.22
N ASP A 694 -23.44 23.73 16.80
CA ASP A 694 -22.07 23.51 16.31
C ASP A 694 -22.00 22.25 15.45
N PHE A 695 -23.12 21.88 14.82
CA PHE A 695 -23.18 20.84 13.82
C PHE A 695 -22.36 21.26 12.60
N GLY A 696 -21.41 20.43 12.21
CA GLY A 696 -20.73 20.50 10.94
C GLY A 696 -21.09 19.29 10.08
N GLY A 697 -21.08 19.48 8.77
CA GLY A 697 -21.26 18.37 7.85
C GLY A 697 -20.78 18.67 6.45
N GLN A 698 -20.45 17.62 5.72
CA GLN A 698 -20.07 17.67 4.31
C GLN A 698 -20.66 16.47 3.60
N ILE A 699 -21.15 16.69 2.38
CA ILE A 699 -21.42 15.64 1.42
C ILE A 699 -20.71 15.97 0.11
N ALA A 700 -20.02 14.99 -0.46
CA ALA A 700 -19.31 15.13 -1.72
C ALA A 700 -19.64 13.95 -2.64
N TYR A 701 -20.00 14.22 -3.88
CA TYR A 701 -20.07 13.22 -4.93
C TYR A 701 -18.79 13.29 -5.78
N ILE A 702 -18.19 12.14 -6.06
CA ILE A 702 -16.95 12.02 -6.84
C ILE A 702 -17.18 11.00 -7.95
N ASN A 703 -16.95 11.42 -9.19
CA ASN A 703 -16.87 10.55 -10.35
C ASN A 703 -15.42 10.33 -10.73
N GLN A 704 -15.05 9.06 -10.88
CA GLN A 704 -13.69 8.64 -11.13
C GLN A 704 -13.61 7.54 -12.22
N LYS A 705 -14.61 7.50 -13.11
CA LYS A 705 -14.70 6.53 -14.21
C LYS A 705 -13.60 6.69 -15.27
N GLY A 706 -13.09 7.91 -15.43
CA GLY A 706 -12.08 8.24 -16.43
C GLY A 706 -10.81 8.81 -15.80
N ARG A 707 -9.99 9.42 -16.65
CA ARG A 707 -8.78 10.15 -16.26
C ARG A 707 -9.09 11.48 -15.58
N PHE A 708 -10.18 12.13 -15.99
CA PHE A 708 -10.70 13.30 -15.30
C PHE A 708 -11.50 12.84 -14.08
N ASN A 709 -10.99 13.16 -12.90
CA ASN A 709 -11.71 12.97 -11.66
C ASN A 709 -12.46 14.26 -11.40
N TRP A 710 -13.77 14.20 -11.25
CA TRP A 710 -14.54 15.40 -10.97
C TRP A 710 -15.55 15.12 -9.89
N GLY A 711 -15.93 16.16 -9.16
CA GLY A 711 -16.89 16.04 -8.10
C GLY A 711 -17.54 17.36 -7.76
N ALA A 712 -18.54 17.27 -6.89
CA ALA A 712 -19.22 18.40 -6.30
C ALA A 712 -19.42 18.12 -4.82
N SER A 713 -19.24 19.15 -3.98
CA SER A 713 -19.54 19.07 -2.55
C SER A 713 -20.41 20.19 -2.05
N LEU A 714 -21.15 19.86 -1.00
CA LEU A 714 -21.85 20.80 -0.14
C LEU A 714 -21.31 20.63 1.27
N SER A 715 -20.98 21.72 1.94
CA SER A 715 -20.52 21.69 3.32
C SER A 715 -21.10 22.81 4.17
N HIS A 716 -21.20 22.53 5.47
CA HIS A 716 -21.50 23.46 6.53
C HIS A 716 -20.46 23.26 7.63
N ILE A 717 -19.57 24.21 7.81
CA ILE A 717 -18.47 24.12 8.77
C ILE A 717 -18.60 25.26 9.79
N PRO A 718 -18.87 24.94 11.08
CA PRO A 718 -18.85 25.92 12.14
C PRO A 718 -17.42 26.15 12.65
N TYR A 719 -17.02 27.42 12.73
CA TYR A 719 -15.80 27.86 13.41
C TYR A 719 -16.20 28.63 14.67
N ILE A 720 -15.59 28.29 15.80
CA ILE A 720 -15.85 28.95 17.08
C ILE A 720 -14.62 29.75 17.48
N SER A 721 -14.83 31.02 17.83
CA SER A 721 -13.82 31.88 18.44
C SER A 721 -14.39 32.48 19.73
N GLY A 722 -13.53 32.82 20.68
CA GLY A 722 -13.94 33.27 22.01
C GLY A 722 -13.09 34.41 22.52
N TYR A 723 -13.71 35.35 23.24
CA TYR A 723 -13.05 36.48 23.88
C TYR A 723 -13.63 36.72 25.26
N ASN A 724 -12.77 37.05 26.23
CA ASN A 724 -13.20 37.33 27.59
C ASN A 724 -12.97 38.81 27.91
N THR A 725 -13.94 39.45 28.56
CA THR A 725 -13.83 40.81 29.08
C THR A 725 -14.31 40.85 30.52
N ASN A 726 -13.85 41.85 31.27
CA ASN A 726 -14.36 42.13 32.60
C ASN A 726 -15.09 43.48 32.54
N GLU A 727 -16.38 43.48 32.85
CA GLU A 727 -17.23 44.67 32.76
C GLU A 727 -18.14 44.70 33.99
N PHE A 728 -18.45 45.89 34.53
CA PHE A 728 -19.46 46.02 35.57
C PHE A 728 -20.84 45.85 34.93
N GLU A 729 -21.62 44.89 35.43
CA GLU A 729 -22.97 44.61 34.93
C GLU A 729 -23.93 44.38 36.07
N ASP A 730 -25.17 44.85 35.88
CA ASP A 730 -26.26 44.56 36.79
C ASP A 730 -26.89 43.19 36.47
N PHE A 731 -26.87 42.31 37.47
CA PHE A 731 -27.49 40.99 37.45
C PHE A 731 -28.91 40.98 38.05
N GLY A 732 -29.45 42.14 38.42
CA GLY A 732 -30.74 42.32 39.11
C GLY A 732 -30.60 42.60 40.61
N TYR A 733 -29.37 42.74 41.13
CA TYR A 733 -29.06 43.00 42.54
C TYR A 733 -28.08 44.18 42.74
N GLY A 734 -27.79 44.95 41.67
CA GLY A 734 -26.79 46.02 41.65
C GLY A 734 -25.65 45.72 40.68
N GLU A 735 -24.84 46.74 40.35
CA GLU A 735 -23.66 46.56 39.49
C GLU A 735 -22.57 45.75 40.20
N GLU A 736 -22.22 44.61 39.64
CA GLU A 736 -21.10 43.79 40.09
C GLU A 736 -20.10 43.60 38.93
N LEU A 737 -18.83 43.37 39.27
CA LEU A 737 -17.82 43.01 38.26
C LEU A 737 -18.20 41.65 37.65
N SER A 738 -18.44 41.61 36.34
CA SER A 738 -18.73 40.40 35.59
C SER A 738 -17.53 39.92 34.79
N TYR A 739 -17.29 38.62 34.81
CA TYR A 739 -16.50 37.91 33.82
C TYR A 739 -17.39 37.55 32.62
N ASN A 740 -17.22 38.27 31.52
CA ASN A 740 -17.95 38.05 30.29
C ASN A 740 -17.13 37.19 29.33
N THR A 741 -17.73 36.09 28.85
CA THR A 741 -17.20 35.26 27.76
C THR A 741 -18.09 35.42 26.53
N TYR A 742 -17.55 35.95 25.45
CA TYR A 742 -18.23 36.08 24.16
C TYR A 742 -17.77 34.97 23.23
N LEU A 743 -18.71 34.15 22.75
CA LEU A 743 -18.46 33.09 21.78
C LEU A 743 -19.02 33.52 20.42
N VAL A 744 -18.13 33.72 19.45
CA VAL A 744 -18.48 34.06 18.06
C VAL A 744 -18.38 32.79 17.22
N ARG A 745 -19.53 32.36 16.71
CA ARG A 745 -19.69 31.25 15.77
C ARG A 745 -19.77 31.80 14.36
N THR A 746 -18.84 31.35 13.52
CA THR A 746 -18.82 31.62 12.09
C THR A 746 -19.21 30.36 11.34
N PHE A 747 -20.34 30.39 10.67
CA PHE A 747 -20.83 29.29 9.84
C PHE A 747 -20.41 29.52 8.39
N GLN A 748 -19.55 28.64 7.89
CA GLN A 748 -19.20 28.60 6.48
C GLN A 748 -20.11 27.58 5.78
N GLN A 749 -20.97 28.05 4.89
CA GLN A 749 -21.76 27.21 4.00
C GLN A 749 -21.16 27.29 2.60
N GLN A 750 -20.76 26.16 2.04
CA GLN A 750 -20.04 26.13 0.78
C GLN A 750 -20.67 25.12 -0.17
N ALA A 751 -20.79 25.52 -1.42
CA ALA A 751 -21.04 24.64 -2.55
C ALA A 751 -19.86 24.76 -3.51
N ASP A 752 -19.22 23.65 -3.86
CA ASP A 752 -18.06 23.66 -4.75
C ASP A 752 -18.07 22.50 -5.73
N ILE A 753 -17.42 22.75 -6.87
CA ILE A 753 -17.10 21.77 -7.89
C ILE A 753 -15.59 21.70 -8.05
N PHE A 754 -15.08 20.51 -8.29
CA PHE A 754 -13.65 20.29 -8.45
C PHE A 754 -13.37 19.27 -9.54
N VAL A 755 -12.22 19.44 -10.20
CA VAL A 755 -11.68 18.56 -11.21
C VAL A 755 -10.20 18.35 -10.94
N ALA A 756 -9.76 17.10 -10.93
CA ALA A 756 -8.35 16.72 -10.89
C ALA A 756 -7.99 15.92 -12.14
N TYR A 757 -6.91 16.32 -12.79
CA TYR A 757 -6.35 15.64 -13.96
C TYR A 757 -4.90 15.21 -13.67
N PRO A 758 -4.65 13.90 -13.47
CA PRO A 758 -3.32 13.36 -13.28
C PRO A 758 -2.59 13.18 -14.61
N PHE A 759 -1.44 13.83 -14.76
CA PHE A 759 -0.52 13.67 -15.90
C PHE A 759 0.25 12.35 -15.82
N ASN A 760 0.69 11.98 -14.62
CA ASN A 760 1.37 10.73 -14.28
C ASN A 760 1.17 10.43 -12.78
N ARG A 761 1.73 9.32 -12.28
CA ARG A 761 1.66 8.93 -10.86
C ARG A 761 2.12 10.03 -9.90
N HIS A 762 2.99 10.94 -10.35
CA HIS A 762 3.58 11.96 -9.51
C HIS A 762 2.99 13.35 -9.70
N HIS A 763 2.30 13.64 -10.81
CA HIS A 763 1.91 15.01 -11.18
C HIS A 763 0.44 15.09 -11.54
N ARG A 764 -0.27 16.07 -10.99
CA ARG A 764 -1.64 16.42 -11.38
C ARG A 764 -1.88 17.92 -11.40
N VAL A 765 -2.86 18.33 -12.19
CA VAL A 765 -3.47 19.66 -12.08
C VAL A 765 -4.85 19.52 -11.45
N GLU A 766 -5.18 20.46 -10.58
CA GLU A 766 -6.47 20.61 -9.92
C GLU A 766 -7.11 21.93 -10.38
N LEU A 767 -8.42 21.90 -10.57
CA LEU A 767 -9.27 23.05 -10.90
C LEU A 767 -10.49 23.01 -9.99
N GLY A 768 -10.93 24.15 -9.49
CA GLY A 768 -12.09 24.22 -8.62
C GLY A 768 -12.83 25.53 -8.74
N ALA A 769 -14.13 25.50 -8.44
CA ALA A 769 -14.95 26.68 -8.28
C ALA A 769 -15.89 26.49 -7.10
N ALA A 770 -16.07 27.52 -6.28
CA ALA A 770 -16.88 27.47 -5.07
C ALA A 770 -17.71 28.75 -4.88
N VAL A 771 -18.86 28.61 -4.24
CA VAL A 771 -19.65 29.71 -3.68
C VAL A 771 -19.74 29.48 -2.18
N VAL A 772 -19.31 30.47 -1.41
CA VAL A 772 -19.20 30.38 0.04
C VAL A 772 -20.01 31.50 0.68
N ARG A 773 -20.93 31.14 1.57
CA ARG A 773 -21.68 32.08 2.40
C ARG A 773 -21.21 31.98 3.85
N TYR A 774 -20.81 33.12 4.40
CA TYR A 774 -20.47 33.24 5.81
C TYR A 774 -21.66 33.82 6.58
N ASN A 775 -22.02 33.17 7.69
CA ASN A 775 -23.03 33.67 8.63
C ASN A 775 -22.46 33.66 10.04
N TYR A 776 -23.02 34.51 10.92
CA TYR A 776 -22.49 34.73 12.26
C TYR A 776 -23.56 34.52 13.34
N ARG A 777 -23.12 34.06 14.51
CA ARG A 777 -23.89 34.05 15.75
C ARG A 777 -22.96 34.39 16.90
N VAL A 778 -23.41 35.23 17.82
CA VAL A 778 -22.66 35.58 19.03
C VAL A 778 -23.47 35.25 20.27
N ASP A 779 -22.87 34.48 21.18
CA ASP A 779 -23.44 34.16 22.47
C ASP A 779 -22.55 34.78 23.57
N LYS A 780 -23.18 35.50 24.50
CA LYS A 780 -22.52 36.08 25.67
C LYS A 780 -22.86 35.24 26.89
N TRP A 781 -21.84 34.80 27.62
CA TRP A 781 -21.95 34.20 28.94
C TRP A 781 -21.38 35.18 29.95
N ARG A 782 -22.22 35.71 30.84
CA ARG A 782 -21.79 36.61 31.90
C ARG A 782 -21.84 35.89 33.24
N GLN A 783 -20.78 36.02 34.03
CA GLN A 783 -20.67 35.41 35.35
C GLN A 783 -20.26 36.49 36.35
N SER A 784 -20.91 36.56 37.51
CA SER A 784 -20.47 37.44 38.60
C SER A 784 -19.10 36.97 39.10
N TYR A 785 -18.14 37.89 39.14
CA TYR A 785 -16.78 37.63 39.60
C TYR A 785 -16.72 37.24 41.08
N TYR A 786 -17.61 37.82 41.89
CA TYR A 786 -17.63 37.62 43.34
C TYR A 786 -18.54 36.49 43.79
N SER A 787 -19.69 36.34 43.12
CA SER A 787 -20.78 35.49 43.60
C SER A 787 -20.96 34.21 42.78
N GLY A 788 -20.29 34.11 41.62
CA GLY A 788 -20.20 32.89 40.82
C GLY A 788 -21.45 32.50 40.02
N TYR A 789 -22.60 33.15 40.25
CA TYR A 789 -23.81 32.98 39.43
C TYR A 789 -23.66 33.65 38.07
N GLY A 790 -24.39 33.17 37.05
CA GLY A 790 -24.30 33.71 35.70
C GLY A 790 -25.38 33.16 34.77
N ASP A 791 -25.57 33.82 33.64
CA ASP A 791 -26.52 33.47 32.59
C ASP A 791 -25.89 33.60 31.20
N ARG A 792 -26.54 32.95 30.23
CA ARG A 792 -26.11 32.95 28.83
C ARG A 792 -27.20 33.54 27.97
N ARG A 793 -26.86 34.54 27.16
CA ARG A 793 -27.78 35.18 26.21
C ARG A 793 -27.17 35.24 24.82
N LYS A 794 -28.01 35.10 23.80
CA LYS A 794 -27.64 35.37 22.41
C LYS A 794 -27.67 36.88 22.17
N LEU A 795 -26.63 37.42 21.55
CA LEU A 795 -26.61 38.82 21.10
C LEU A 795 -27.08 38.90 19.66
N SER A 796 -27.71 40.02 19.29
CA SER A 796 -27.90 40.36 17.89
C SER A 796 -26.55 40.69 17.23
N ASN A 797 -26.45 40.51 15.90
CA ASN A 797 -25.22 40.82 15.18
C ASN A 797 -24.90 42.32 15.22
N GLU A 798 -25.91 43.19 15.38
CA GLU A 798 -25.74 44.64 15.51
C GLU A 798 -25.13 45.00 16.86
N GLU A 799 -25.68 44.48 17.97
CA GLU A 799 -25.11 44.65 19.31
C GLU A 799 -23.67 44.12 19.38
N ALA A 800 -23.41 42.93 18.83
CA ALA A 800 -22.07 42.38 18.81
C ALA A 800 -21.11 43.21 17.92
N SER A 801 -21.58 43.75 16.79
CA SER A 801 -20.74 44.64 15.96
C SER A 801 -20.37 45.93 16.73
N GLN A 802 -21.29 46.48 17.53
CA GLN A 802 -21.04 47.66 18.37
C GLN A 802 -20.04 47.39 19.51
N LEU A 803 -19.98 46.15 20.01
CA LEU A 803 -19.00 45.71 21.01
C LEU A 803 -17.58 45.49 20.44
N GLY A 804 -17.37 45.77 19.15
CA GLY A 804 -16.05 45.70 18.52
C GLY A 804 -15.70 44.34 17.92
N PHE A 805 -16.66 43.41 17.77
CA PHE A 805 -16.45 42.11 17.12
C PHE A 805 -16.37 42.18 15.58
N GLY A 806 -16.24 43.39 15.01
CA GLY A 806 -16.22 43.63 13.56
C GLY A 806 -17.62 43.65 12.93
N ASN A 807 -17.69 43.76 11.60
CA ASN A 807 -18.97 43.75 10.88
C ASN A 807 -19.48 42.32 10.72
N LEU A 808 -20.44 41.91 11.56
CA LEU A 808 -21.01 40.56 11.57
C LEU A 808 -22.20 40.38 10.61
N LYS A 809 -22.21 41.13 9.48
CA LYS A 809 -23.19 40.93 8.41
C LYS A 809 -22.83 39.71 7.58
N PRO A 810 -23.80 38.83 7.27
CA PRO A 810 -23.57 37.73 6.34
C PRO A 810 -23.07 38.24 4.99
N PHE A 811 -22.15 37.52 4.38
CA PHE A 811 -21.60 37.86 3.06
C PHE A 811 -21.37 36.60 2.23
N VAL A 812 -21.27 36.79 0.92
CA VAL A 812 -21.03 35.75 -0.08
C VAL A 812 -19.78 36.07 -0.88
N VAL A 813 -18.89 35.08 -0.97
CA VAL A 813 -17.73 35.10 -1.87
C VAL A 813 -17.80 33.94 -2.85
N GLN A 814 -17.44 34.22 -4.09
CA GLN A 814 -17.26 33.23 -5.14
C GLN A 814 -15.75 33.02 -5.33
N GLN A 815 -15.32 31.79 -5.56
CA GLN A 815 -13.91 31.43 -5.69
C GLN A 815 -13.71 30.60 -6.96
N VAL A 816 -12.64 30.88 -7.70
CA VAL A 816 -12.09 29.97 -8.72
C VAL A 816 -10.64 29.68 -8.34
N ASN A 817 -10.22 28.42 -8.44
CA ASN A 817 -8.87 28.01 -8.09
C ASN A 817 -8.26 27.04 -9.10
N THR A 818 -6.93 27.04 -9.16
CA THR A 818 -6.15 26.03 -9.84
C THR A 818 -4.90 25.69 -9.04
N ALA A 819 -4.45 24.43 -9.06
CA ALA A 819 -3.21 24.04 -8.44
C ALA A 819 -2.45 22.99 -9.26
N LEU A 820 -1.13 23.11 -9.33
CA LEU A 820 -0.23 22.06 -9.79
C LEU A 820 0.33 21.32 -8.57
N VAL A 821 0.12 20.00 -8.52
CA VAL A 821 0.55 19.14 -7.41
C VAL A 821 1.53 18.09 -7.91
N GLY A 822 2.66 17.97 -7.21
CA GLY A 822 3.69 16.96 -7.42
C GLY A 822 3.98 16.17 -6.15
N ASP A 823 4.01 14.84 -6.20
CA ASP A 823 4.45 13.97 -5.09
C ASP A 823 5.13 12.69 -5.59
N ASN A 824 6.40 12.50 -5.23
CA ASN A 824 7.12 11.24 -5.45
C ASN A 824 7.83 10.74 -4.18
N SER A 825 7.31 11.15 -3.03
CA SER A 825 7.94 10.85 -1.74
C SER A 825 7.85 9.37 -1.38
N VAL A 826 8.92 8.86 -0.79
CA VAL A 826 9.02 7.53 -0.19
C VAL A 826 9.00 7.70 1.31
N PHE A 827 7.99 7.13 1.96
CA PHE A 827 7.86 7.16 3.41
C PHE A 827 8.76 6.14 4.08
N GLY A 828 9.32 6.54 5.22
CA GLY A 828 9.92 5.63 6.18
C GLY A 828 8.95 5.33 7.30
N ILE A 829 9.53 5.05 8.46
CA ILE A 829 8.83 4.61 9.65
C ILE A 829 7.97 5.74 10.25
N ALA A 830 8.58 6.91 10.48
CA ALA A 830 7.92 8.04 11.16
C ALA A 830 8.11 9.39 10.44
N ALA A 831 8.71 9.42 9.24
CA ALA A 831 8.62 10.54 8.30
C ALA A 831 8.96 10.13 6.84
N PRO A 832 8.71 10.99 5.83
CA PRO A 832 9.28 10.85 4.50
C PRO A 832 10.82 10.81 4.52
N LEU A 833 11.40 9.82 3.83
CA LEU A 833 12.85 9.59 3.75
C LEU A 833 13.48 10.18 2.48
N GLN A 834 12.78 10.10 1.35
CA GLN A 834 13.35 10.48 0.06
C GLN A 834 12.26 11.01 -0.87
N GLY A 835 12.64 11.88 -1.81
CA GLY A 835 11.75 12.40 -2.86
C GLY A 835 11.42 13.87 -2.66
N TYR A 836 10.30 14.31 -3.22
CA TYR A 836 9.79 15.68 -3.12
C TYR A 836 8.26 15.69 -3.04
N ARG A 837 7.73 16.81 -2.57
CA ARG A 837 6.32 17.18 -2.69
C ARG A 837 6.22 18.64 -3.05
N TYR A 838 5.28 19.03 -3.88
CA TYR A 838 4.95 20.44 -4.06
C TYR A 838 3.51 20.69 -4.43
N ARG A 839 2.97 21.82 -3.98
CA ARG A 839 1.69 22.40 -4.41
C ARG A 839 1.92 23.85 -4.77
N LEU A 840 1.54 24.22 -5.99
CA LEU A 840 1.55 25.59 -6.49
C LEU A 840 0.11 25.93 -6.88
N GLY A 841 -0.58 26.70 -6.04
CA GLY A 841 -1.97 27.06 -6.19
C GLY A 841 -2.18 28.56 -6.39
N VAL A 842 -3.15 28.91 -7.22
CA VAL A 842 -3.64 30.28 -7.40
C VAL A 842 -5.16 30.26 -7.26
N GLU A 843 -5.69 31.23 -6.53
CA GLU A 843 -7.09 31.37 -6.22
C GLU A 843 -7.52 32.82 -6.49
N GLN A 844 -8.71 32.99 -7.03
CA GLN A 844 -9.33 34.29 -7.25
C GLN A 844 -10.68 34.31 -6.58
N TYR A 845 -10.91 35.31 -5.73
CA TYR A 845 -12.16 35.55 -5.02
C TYR A 845 -12.91 36.75 -5.64
N PHE A 846 -14.23 36.65 -5.64
CA PHE A 846 -15.18 37.66 -6.15
C PHE A 846 -16.40 37.76 -5.22
N GLY A 847 -17.31 38.70 -5.49
CA GLY A 847 -18.52 38.93 -4.70
C GLY A 847 -18.35 40.10 -3.74
N ASP A 848 -18.75 39.93 -2.48
CA ASP A 848 -18.65 40.99 -1.46
C ASP A 848 -17.20 41.39 -1.18
N TYR A 849 -16.25 40.47 -1.38
CA TYR A 849 -14.81 40.73 -1.29
C TYR A 849 -14.07 40.23 -2.52
N THR A 850 -13.20 41.08 -3.08
CA THR A 850 -12.38 40.74 -4.26
C THR A 850 -10.90 40.75 -3.89
N PHE A 851 -10.25 39.61 -4.00
CA PHE A 851 -8.80 39.44 -3.78
C PHE A 851 -8.30 38.16 -4.47
N SER A 852 -7.00 38.07 -4.72
CA SER A 852 -6.35 36.85 -5.19
C SER A 852 -5.59 36.20 -4.02
N ALA A 853 -5.48 34.89 -4.01
CA ALA A 853 -4.63 34.16 -3.08
C ALA A 853 -3.65 33.24 -3.82
N VAL A 854 -2.45 33.09 -3.25
CA VAL A 854 -1.41 32.21 -3.78
C VAL A 854 -0.98 31.24 -2.69
N ASN A 855 -0.92 29.96 -3.03
CA ASN A 855 -0.47 28.86 -2.19
C ASN A 855 0.82 28.26 -2.76
N VAL A 856 1.89 28.21 -1.98
CA VAL A 856 3.14 27.55 -2.34
C VAL A 856 3.52 26.64 -1.18
N ASP A 857 3.55 25.33 -1.37
CA ASP A 857 4.16 24.38 -0.43
C ASP A 857 5.17 23.54 -1.23
N LEU A 858 6.47 23.70 -0.96
CA LEU A 858 7.56 22.95 -1.58
C LEU A 858 8.26 22.14 -0.51
N ARG A 859 8.49 20.85 -0.75
CA ARG A 859 9.16 19.93 0.19
C ARG A 859 10.17 19.08 -0.55
N LYS A 860 11.34 18.88 0.05
CA LYS A 860 12.40 18.03 -0.48
C LYS A 860 12.98 17.14 0.62
N TYR A 861 13.22 15.88 0.29
CA TYR A 861 13.79 14.87 1.18
C TYR A 861 14.94 14.14 0.47
N ASN A 862 16.12 14.17 1.09
CA ASN A 862 17.31 13.49 0.59
C ASN A 862 17.88 12.57 1.68
N ARG A 863 17.85 11.26 1.44
CA ARG A 863 18.45 10.27 2.34
C ARG A 863 19.94 10.10 2.06
N TYR A 864 20.75 10.37 3.07
CA TYR A 864 22.18 10.07 3.14
C TYR A 864 22.37 9.09 4.30
N LYS A 865 22.29 7.77 4.01
CA LYS A 865 22.23 6.72 5.03
C LYS A 865 23.25 6.97 6.17
N PRO A 866 22.83 7.00 7.45
CA PRO A 866 21.48 6.69 7.96
C PRO A 866 20.51 7.90 8.04
N VAL A 867 20.98 9.11 7.77
CA VAL A 867 20.27 10.37 8.01
C VAL A 867 19.45 10.81 6.78
N THR A 868 18.39 11.57 7.01
CA THR A 868 17.62 12.27 5.96
C THR A 868 17.66 13.77 6.19
N ILE A 869 18.02 14.53 5.16
CA ILE A 869 17.89 15.98 5.15
C ILE A 869 16.54 16.33 4.53
N ALA A 870 15.74 17.12 5.24
CA ALA A 870 14.42 17.54 4.81
C ALA A 870 14.30 19.07 4.86
N ALA A 871 13.70 19.66 3.82
CA ALA A 871 13.40 21.08 3.77
C ALA A 871 11.96 21.32 3.30
N ARG A 872 11.32 22.35 3.84
CA ARG A 872 10.00 22.84 3.45
C ARG A 872 10.02 24.35 3.28
N LEU A 873 9.41 24.83 2.21
CA LEU A 873 9.04 26.23 2.01
C LEU A 873 7.51 26.28 1.87
N TYR A 874 6.84 27.08 2.70
CA TYR A 874 5.39 27.22 2.71
C TYR A 874 4.98 28.69 2.70
N SER A 875 4.01 29.06 1.88
CA SER A 875 3.42 30.39 1.83
C SER A 875 1.96 30.30 1.44
N TYR A 876 1.10 30.98 2.17
CA TYR A 876 -0.26 31.27 1.75
C TYR A 876 -0.51 32.77 1.93
N SER A 877 -0.77 33.45 0.81
CA SER A 877 -0.78 34.92 0.76
C SER A 877 -1.95 35.46 -0.05
N ARG A 878 -2.66 36.44 0.51
CA ARG A 878 -3.74 37.19 -0.14
C ARG A 878 -3.25 38.55 -0.64
N PHE A 879 -3.75 38.95 -1.80
CA PHE A 879 -3.39 40.18 -2.50
C PHE A 879 -4.64 40.88 -3.03
N GLY A 880 -4.72 42.20 -2.88
CA GLY A 880 -5.84 43.00 -3.41
C GLY A 880 -6.25 44.13 -2.47
N SER A 881 -7.33 44.82 -2.81
CA SER A 881 -7.94 45.83 -1.94
C SER A 881 -8.54 45.22 -0.67
N ASN A 882 -9.11 44.01 -0.78
CA ASN A 882 -9.80 43.31 0.30
C ASN A 882 -8.97 42.17 0.93
N GLU A 883 -7.64 42.24 0.87
CA GLU A 883 -6.78 41.15 1.37
C GLU A 883 -6.91 40.87 2.88
N ASN A 884 -7.41 41.83 3.66
CA ASN A 884 -7.68 41.69 5.10
C ASN A 884 -9.17 41.46 5.42
N ALA A 885 -10.02 41.20 4.41
CA ALA A 885 -11.46 41.06 4.62
C ALA A 885 -11.87 39.75 5.32
N LEU A 886 -11.07 38.69 5.16
CA LEU A 886 -11.20 37.45 5.93
C LEU A 886 -10.12 37.37 7.03
N TYR A 887 -10.36 36.53 8.03
CA TYR A 887 -9.48 36.34 9.20
C TYR A 887 -8.01 36.15 8.79
N PRO A 888 -7.05 36.83 9.44
CA PRO A 888 -5.63 36.71 9.10
C PRO A 888 -5.09 35.31 9.39
N PHE A 889 -4.07 34.90 8.64
CA PHE A 889 -3.38 33.63 8.87
C PHE A 889 -2.46 33.74 10.09
N TYR A 890 -2.39 32.67 10.89
CA TYR A 890 -1.50 32.56 12.04
C TYR A 890 -0.37 31.56 11.74
N ILE A 891 0.88 31.96 11.95
CA ILE A 891 2.06 31.10 11.66
C ILE A 891 2.64 30.39 12.88
N GLY A 892 2.21 30.74 14.10
CA GLY A 892 2.70 30.15 15.35
C GLY A 892 2.11 28.77 15.69
N TYR A 893 1.60 28.04 14.71
CA TYR A 893 1.18 26.66 14.89
C TYR A 893 2.40 25.73 14.88
N PRO A 894 2.43 24.66 15.70
CA PRO A 894 3.60 23.77 15.79
C PRO A 894 3.93 23.02 14.49
N TYR A 895 2.98 22.88 13.57
CA TYR A 895 3.20 22.30 12.24
C TYR A 895 3.69 23.33 11.19
N LEU A 896 3.85 24.59 11.58
CA LEU A 896 4.45 25.68 10.80
C LEU A 896 5.76 26.16 11.46
N ILE A 897 5.70 26.64 12.70
CA ILE A 897 6.86 27.14 13.46
C ILE A 897 6.72 26.69 14.92
N ARG A 898 7.66 25.87 15.40
CA ARG A 898 7.66 25.36 16.78
C ARG A 898 8.18 26.41 17.77
N GLY A 899 7.63 26.41 18.99
CA GLY A 899 8.08 27.24 20.11
C GLY A 899 7.37 28.59 20.27
N TYR A 900 6.37 28.88 19.43
CA TYR A 900 5.57 30.11 19.43
C TYR A 900 4.08 29.84 19.72
N GLU A 901 3.76 28.71 20.37
CA GLU A 901 2.39 28.29 20.70
C GLU A 901 1.93 28.72 22.10
N SER A 902 2.85 28.89 23.06
CA SER A 902 2.53 29.20 24.46
C SER A 902 2.14 30.66 24.60
N GLY A 903 0.92 30.91 25.08
CA GLY A 903 0.27 32.23 25.18
C GLY A 903 0.91 33.28 26.11
N ASP A 904 2.21 33.24 26.38
CA ASP A 904 2.98 34.30 27.07
C ASP A 904 3.33 35.47 26.12
N PHE A 905 2.36 35.88 25.31
CA PHE A 905 2.46 37.08 24.47
C PHE A 905 2.06 38.29 25.32
N ASP A 906 3.01 38.88 26.03
CA ASP A 906 2.79 40.16 26.73
C ASP A 906 2.65 41.33 25.73
N ARG A 907 1.86 42.35 26.08
CA ARG A 907 1.75 43.61 25.31
C ARG A 907 3.11 44.30 25.11
N ASN A 908 4.04 44.05 26.03
CA ASN A 908 5.41 44.60 26.03
C ASN A 908 6.49 43.60 25.56
N GLY A 909 6.11 42.38 25.13
CA GLY A 909 7.05 41.36 24.67
C GLY A 909 7.76 41.71 23.35
N LYS A 910 8.95 41.12 23.11
CA LYS A 910 9.67 41.29 21.83
C LYS A 910 8.94 40.64 20.64
N VAL A 911 8.05 39.68 20.87
CA VAL A 911 7.16 39.11 19.85
C VAL A 911 5.72 39.16 20.36
N ARG A 912 4.80 39.68 19.56
CA ARG A 912 3.35 39.73 19.86
C ARG A 912 2.61 38.71 19.02
N ILE A 913 1.41 38.33 19.46
CA ILE A 913 0.51 37.50 18.64
C ILE A 913 0.22 38.12 17.26
N SER A 914 0.12 39.46 17.20
CA SER A 914 -0.07 40.18 15.95
C SER A 914 1.13 40.09 15.01
N ASP A 915 2.36 39.87 15.51
CA ASP A 915 3.55 39.66 14.68
C ASP A 915 3.52 38.29 13.97
N LEU A 916 2.73 37.34 14.49
CA LEU A 916 2.48 36.02 13.92
C LEU A 916 1.22 35.98 13.03
N MET A 917 0.54 37.11 12.83
CA MET A 917 -0.72 37.22 12.10
C MET A 917 -0.60 38.17 10.90
N GLY A 918 -1.15 37.77 9.75
CA GLY A 918 -1.17 38.61 8.54
C GLY A 918 -2.02 38.04 7.40
N SER A 919 -2.29 38.87 6.39
CA SER A 919 -2.90 38.43 5.12
C SER A 919 -1.92 37.64 4.24
N ARG A 920 -0.62 37.70 4.54
CA ARG A 920 0.48 37.06 3.82
C ARG A 920 1.40 36.33 4.79
N THR A 921 1.88 35.17 4.38
CA THR A 921 2.74 34.32 5.20
C THR A 921 3.88 33.73 4.40
N ALA A 922 5.03 33.51 5.04
CA ALA A 922 6.12 32.72 4.52
C ALA A 922 6.74 31.93 5.67
N VAL A 923 6.97 30.64 5.47
CA VAL A 923 7.48 29.69 6.45
C VAL A 923 8.54 28.83 5.78
N PHE A 924 9.65 28.62 6.49
CA PHE A 924 10.73 27.73 6.09
C PHE A 924 11.01 26.76 7.24
N ASN A 925 11.08 25.47 6.94
CA ASN A 925 11.49 24.44 7.88
C ASN A 925 12.67 23.66 7.30
N PHE A 926 13.65 23.39 8.14
CA PHE A 926 14.78 22.53 7.82
C PHE A 926 14.93 21.49 8.93
N GLU A 927 15.08 20.22 8.54
CA GLU A 927 15.23 19.11 9.49
C GLU A 927 16.34 18.15 9.07
N VAL A 928 17.11 17.70 10.05
CA VAL A 928 18.04 16.57 9.94
C VAL A 928 17.44 15.42 10.75
N ARG A 929 17.03 14.37 10.06
CA ARG A 929 16.23 13.26 10.62
C ARG A 929 17.04 11.97 10.68
N LEU A 930 17.08 11.35 11.83
CA LEU A 930 17.65 10.03 12.05
C LEU A 930 16.52 9.07 12.41
N PRO A 931 16.21 8.05 11.59
CA PRO A 931 15.40 6.93 12.03
C PRO A 931 16.08 6.30 13.26
N PHE A 932 15.49 6.50 14.43
CA PHE A 932 16.14 6.27 15.70
C PHE A 932 15.82 4.86 16.20
N THR A 933 14.54 4.48 16.29
CA THR A 933 14.12 3.13 16.66
C THR A 933 13.27 2.49 15.57
N GLY A 934 13.57 1.23 15.22
CA GLY A 934 12.82 0.49 14.19
C GLY A 934 13.57 -0.70 13.62
N PRO A 935 13.26 -1.16 12.39
CA PRO A 935 13.96 -2.27 11.77
C PRO A 935 15.46 -1.98 11.58
N GLU A 936 16.29 -2.99 11.82
CA GLU A 936 17.76 -2.91 11.82
C GLU A 936 18.35 -2.38 10.49
N LYS A 937 17.68 -2.63 9.37
CA LYS A 937 18.08 -2.10 8.05
C LYS A 937 17.90 -0.58 7.92
N LEU A 938 17.01 0.03 8.71
CA LEU A 938 16.58 1.43 8.56
C LEU A 938 16.96 2.34 9.71
N ALA A 939 16.92 1.85 10.95
CA ALA A 939 17.04 2.62 12.18
C ALA A 939 18.34 2.36 12.94
N ALA A 940 18.79 3.35 13.71
CA ALA A 940 20.01 3.26 14.52
C ALA A 940 19.89 2.24 15.66
N VAL A 941 18.70 2.08 16.23
CA VAL A 941 18.39 1.15 17.31
C VAL A 941 17.31 0.18 16.85
N LYS A 942 17.59 -1.11 16.91
CA LYS A 942 16.62 -2.16 16.57
C LYS A 942 15.45 -2.13 17.55
N SER A 943 14.23 -2.02 17.03
CA SER A 943 12.99 -2.12 17.80
C SER A 943 11.88 -2.71 16.93
N GLY A 944 11.14 -3.66 17.49
CA GLY A 944 9.94 -4.24 16.86
C GLY A 944 8.62 -3.62 17.33
N PHE A 945 8.69 -2.66 18.26
CA PHE A 945 7.51 -2.07 18.91
C PHE A 945 7.51 -0.55 18.88
N LEU A 946 8.67 0.08 19.08
CA LEU A 946 8.82 1.54 19.07
C LEU A 946 9.42 1.99 17.75
N PHE A 947 8.65 2.74 16.99
CA PHE A 947 8.97 3.21 15.66
C PHE A 947 9.16 4.72 15.69
N SER A 948 10.40 5.22 15.59
CA SER A 948 10.66 6.66 15.82
C SER A 948 11.75 7.27 14.96
N ASP A 949 11.60 8.57 14.68
CA ASP A 949 12.59 9.43 14.02
C ASP A 949 13.00 10.57 14.97
N LEU A 950 14.29 10.65 15.29
CA LEU A 950 14.88 11.77 16.03
C LEU A 950 15.27 12.88 15.05
N ASN A 951 14.74 14.09 15.24
CA ASN A 951 14.94 15.19 14.32
C ASN A 951 15.55 16.40 15.03
N LEU A 952 16.62 16.94 14.46
CA LEU A 952 17.06 18.30 14.72
C LEU A 952 16.36 19.21 13.72
N PHE A 953 15.83 20.35 14.18
CA PHE A 953 15.08 21.25 13.32
C PHE A 953 15.49 22.72 13.46
N PHE A 954 15.24 23.47 12.40
CA PHE A 954 15.27 24.92 12.33
C PHE A 954 14.01 25.40 11.60
N ASP A 955 13.25 26.27 12.24
CA ASP A 955 12.04 26.88 11.70
C ASP A 955 12.24 28.40 11.58
N ALA A 956 11.71 28.98 10.52
CA ALA A 956 11.66 30.42 10.33
C ALA A 956 10.32 30.80 9.69
N GLY A 957 9.80 31.97 10.01
CA GLY A 957 8.67 32.51 9.26
C GLY A 957 8.31 33.94 9.55
N LEU A 958 7.40 34.46 8.73
CA LEU A 958 7.02 35.85 8.67
C LEU A 958 5.54 35.94 8.31
N ALA A 959 4.79 36.73 9.06
CA ALA A 959 3.40 37.08 8.76
C ALA A 959 3.28 38.60 8.63
N TRP A 960 2.60 39.06 7.58
CA TRP A 960 2.43 40.49 7.32
C TRP A 960 1.18 40.77 6.49
N SER A 961 0.78 42.04 6.47
CA SER A 961 -0.28 42.58 5.62
C SER A 961 0.25 43.78 4.81
N LYS A 962 -0.50 44.18 3.79
CA LYS A 962 -0.22 45.39 2.99
C LYS A 962 -0.10 46.61 3.90
N GLY A 963 0.97 47.39 3.68
CA GLY A 963 1.30 48.56 4.48
C GLY A 963 2.23 48.28 5.66
N ASN A 964 2.48 47.02 6.01
CA ASN A 964 3.48 46.69 7.02
C ASN A 964 4.91 46.86 6.47
N LYS A 965 5.82 47.32 7.33
CA LYS A 965 7.28 47.33 7.09
C LYS A 965 7.91 46.14 7.80
N VAL A 966 8.78 45.41 7.12
CA VAL A 966 9.50 44.27 7.72
C VAL A 966 10.86 44.75 8.20
N VAL A 967 11.19 44.45 9.46
CA VAL A 967 12.48 44.73 10.08
C VAL A 967 13.08 43.44 10.63
N TRP A 968 14.41 43.37 10.75
CA TRP A 968 15.12 42.14 11.12
C TRP A 968 15.39 42.01 12.62
N SER A 969 15.32 43.12 13.38
CA SER A 969 15.43 43.14 14.83
C SER A 969 14.18 43.73 15.48
N SER A 970 13.84 43.22 16.66
CA SER A 970 12.79 43.82 17.51
C SER A 970 13.13 45.25 17.93
N ASP A 971 14.43 45.56 18.00
CA ASP A 971 14.96 46.81 18.52
C ASP A 971 14.89 47.94 17.46
N ASP A 972 14.71 47.57 16.18
CA ASP A 972 14.51 48.51 15.06
C ASP A 972 13.05 49.00 14.95
N ARG A 973 12.16 48.50 15.82
CA ARG A 973 10.74 48.88 15.81
C ARG A 973 10.53 50.16 16.61
N PRO A 974 9.87 51.18 16.02
CA PRO A 974 9.47 52.36 16.77
C PRO A 974 8.57 51.99 17.94
N ILE A 975 8.78 52.64 19.09
CA ILE A 975 7.88 52.56 20.24
C ILE A 975 6.88 53.71 20.13
N VAL A 976 5.59 53.39 20.11
CA VAL A 976 4.48 54.34 19.97
C VAL A 976 3.47 54.16 21.12
N PRO A 977 2.67 55.19 21.45
CA PRO A 977 1.56 55.03 22.37
C PRO A 977 0.58 53.96 21.88
N LEU A 978 0.29 52.97 22.72
CA LEU A 978 -0.70 51.93 22.44
C LEU A 978 -2.08 52.56 22.36
N LYS A 979 -2.90 52.06 21.43
CA LYS A 979 -4.27 52.53 21.22
C LYS A 979 -5.27 51.42 21.46
N ASP A 980 -6.42 51.76 22.04
CA ASP A 980 -7.56 50.85 22.17
C ASP A 980 -8.23 50.58 20.81
N GLY A 981 -9.22 49.68 20.78
CA GLY A 981 -9.98 49.36 19.57
C GLY A 981 -10.78 50.53 18.97
N LYS A 982 -10.86 51.68 19.66
CA LYS A 982 -11.51 52.92 19.24
C LYS A 982 -10.49 54.01 18.84
N GLY A 983 -9.20 53.71 18.90
CA GLY A 983 -8.11 54.61 18.52
C GLY A 983 -7.63 55.56 19.61
N ASN A 984 -8.12 55.43 20.85
CA ASN A 984 -7.70 56.25 21.99
C ASN A 984 -6.41 55.71 22.58
N VAL A 985 -5.53 56.58 23.06
CA VAL A 985 -4.30 56.17 23.75
C VAL A 985 -4.65 55.46 25.05
N ILE A 986 -4.14 54.25 25.22
CA ILE A 986 -4.27 53.49 26.47
C ILE A 986 -3.36 54.16 27.50
N VAL A 987 -3.93 54.53 28.63
CA VAL A 987 -3.22 55.18 29.73
C VAL A 987 -3.10 54.18 30.88
N ASN A 988 -1.91 54.05 31.43
CA ASN A 988 -1.66 53.18 32.56
C ASN A 988 -2.41 53.73 33.81
N PRO A 989 -3.28 52.93 34.46
CA PRO A 989 -4.13 53.41 35.55
C PRO A 989 -3.35 53.90 36.79
N ASP A 990 -2.16 53.36 37.02
CA ASP A 990 -1.35 53.64 38.21
C ASP A 990 -0.43 54.86 38.02
N THR A 991 -0.04 55.15 36.78
CA THR A 991 0.95 56.21 36.46
C THR A 991 0.36 57.37 35.65
N ASN A 992 -0.85 57.22 35.12
CA ASN A 992 -1.54 58.19 34.27
C ASN A 992 -0.73 58.62 33.01
N LEU A 993 0.24 57.80 32.61
CA LEU A 993 1.06 57.98 31.40
C LEU A 993 0.59 57.06 30.28
N PRO A 994 0.77 57.45 28.99
CA PRO A 994 0.52 56.55 27.86
C PRO A 994 1.28 55.24 27.99
N GLU A 995 0.58 54.11 27.84
CA GLU A 995 1.23 52.82 27.66
C GLU A 995 1.98 52.84 26.32
N MET A 996 3.29 52.63 26.37
CA MET A 996 4.15 52.65 25.19
C MET A 996 4.41 51.21 24.74
N GLY A 997 4.35 50.94 23.44
CA GLY A 997 4.65 49.62 22.88
C GLY A 997 5.13 49.69 21.43
N TYR A 998 5.59 48.56 20.89
CA TYR A 998 6.10 48.52 19.52
C TYR A 998 5.00 48.85 18.49
N ASP A 999 5.34 49.59 17.44
CA ASP A 999 4.39 49.92 16.36
C ASP A 999 3.90 48.62 15.66
N PRO A 1000 2.57 48.37 15.61
CA PRO A 1000 2.00 47.19 14.93
C PRO A 1000 2.22 47.17 13.41
N ASN A 1001 2.61 48.29 12.80
CA ASN A 1001 2.95 48.37 11.39
C ASN A 1001 4.33 47.76 11.05
N TYR A 1002 5.18 47.53 12.06
CA TYR A 1002 6.49 46.93 11.87
C TYR A 1002 6.45 45.45 12.27
N LYS A 1003 6.72 44.55 11.30
CA LYS A 1003 6.73 43.10 11.46
C LYS A 1003 8.15 42.58 11.50
N ILE A 1004 8.35 41.49 12.25
CA ILE A 1004 9.65 40.81 12.38
C ILE A 1004 9.52 39.36 11.96
N PRO A 1005 10.54 38.77 11.30
CA PRO A 1005 10.60 37.33 11.13
C PRO A 1005 10.87 36.66 12.48
N VAL A 1006 10.21 35.53 12.72
CA VAL A 1006 10.41 34.69 13.89
C VAL A 1006 11.18 33.44 13.50
N MET A 1007 12.04 32.94 14.39
CA MET A 1007 12.89 31.79 14.13
C MET A 1007 13.03 30.94 15.39
N SER A 1008 13.13 29.63 15.23
CA SER A 1008 13.41 28.72 16.32
C SER A 1008 14.27 27.55 15.84
N ALA A 1009 14.98 26.92 16.77
CA ALA A 1009 15.70 25.67 16.52
C ALA A 1009 15.50 24.71 17.67
N GLY A 1010 15.59 23.41 17.44
CA GLY A 1010 15.35 22.46 18.51
C GLY A 1010 15.50 21.00 18.12
N VAL A 1011 14.98 20.15 19.00
CA VAL A 1011 14.96 18.69 18.82
C VAL A 1011 13.52 18.20 18.95
N SER A 1012 13.16 17.22 18.13
CA SER A 1012 11.87 16.53 18.21
C SER A 1012 12.06 15.03 18.05
N LEU A 1013 11.13 14.25 18.59
CA LEU A 1013 11.08 12.80 18.40
C LEU A 1013 9.71 12.46 17.82
N ARG A 1014 9.66 12.06 16.56
CA ARG A 1014 8.43 11.55 15.94
C ARG A 1014 8.28 10.08 16.28
N ILE A 1015 7.16 9.72 16.89
CA ILE A 1015 6.84 8.35 17.29
C ILE A 1015 5.62 7.91 16.50
N ASN A 1016 5.79 6.90 15.65
CA ASN A 1016 4.69 6.28 14.94
C ASN A 1016 3.98 5.27 15.86
N LEU A 1017 2.74 5.61 16.24
CA LEU A 1017 1.86 4.74 17.01
C LEU A 1017 1.11 3.81 16.05
N PHE A 1018 1.84 2.80 15.54
CA PHE A 1018 1.30 1.69 14.73
C PHE A 1018 0.54 2.09 13.46
N GLY A 1019 0.95 3.18 12.81
CA GLY A 1019 0.31 3.71 11.59
C GLY A 1019 -0.95 4.54 11.84
N ALA A 1020 -1.43 4.62 13.08
CA ALA A 1020 -2.65 5.37 13.41
C ALA A 1020 -2.39 6.87 13.58
N MET A 1021 -1.31 7.24 14.28
CA MET A 1021 -0.95 8.61 14.57
C MET A 1021 0.56 8.78 14.78
N ILE A 1022 1.08 9.96 14.44
CA ILE A 1022 2.43 10.38 14.83
C ILE A 1022 2.33 11.34 16.01
N LEU A 1023 2.95 10.94 17.11
CA LEU A 1023 3.19 11.77 18.28
C LEU A 1023 4.57 12.42 18.13
N GLU A 1024 4.64 13.75 18.21
CA GLU A 1024 5.89 14.51 18.07
C GLU A 1024 6.08 15.44 19.28
N PRO A 1025 6.59 14.96 20.41
CA PRO A 1025 7.19 15.82 21.42
C PRO A 1025 8.38 16.57 20.81
N TYR A 1026 8.48 17.86 21.12
CA TYR A 1026 9.59 18.70 20.72
C TYR A 1026 10.00 19.66 21.83
N TYR A 1027 11.26 20.06 21.78
CA TYR A 1027 11.82 21.14 22.58
C TYR A 1027 12.42 22.18 21.64
N ALA A 1028 11.82 23.36 21.59
CA ALA A 1028 12.16 24.45 20.70
C ALA A 1028 12.81 25.61 21.46
N PHE A 1029 13.80 26.26 20.85
CA PHE A 1029 14.42 27.48 21.34
C PHE A 1029 14.07 28.63 20.39
N PRO A 1030 13.08 29.49 20.73
CA PRO A 1030 12.79 30.70 19.99
C PRO A 1030 13.97 31.69 20.04
N PHE A 1031 14.36 32.24 18.89
CA PHE A 1031 15.50 33.16 18.81
C PHE A 1031 15.10 34.59 19.23
N VAL A 1032 13.82 34.95 19.06
CA VAL A 1032 13.25 36.20 19.55
C VAL A 1032 12.34 35.88 20.74
N LYS A 1033 12.72 36.37 21.93
CA LYS A 1033 12.16 35.96 23.22
C LYS A 1033 10.72 36.42 23.47
N THR A 1034 9.89 35.51 23.97
CA THR A 1034 8.60 35.75 24.65
C THR A 1034 8.79 35.53 26.15
N ASN A 1035 9.27 36.54 26.90
CA ASN A 1035 9.47 36.59 28.38
C ASN A 1035 10.16 35.42 29.16
N SER A 1036 10.28 34.20 28.63
CA SER A 1036 10.95 33.05 29.23
C SER A 1036 12.40 32.94 28.77
N LYS A 1037 13.31 32.58 29.69
CA LYS A 1037 14.73 32.32 29.41
C LYS A 1037 15.01 30.86 28.99
N SER A 1038 14.01 29.96 29.06
CA SER A 1038 14.14 28.54 28.72
C SER A 1038 13.49 28.22 27.36
N GLY A 1039 13.86 27.10 26.75
CA GLY A 1039 13.16 26.59 25.56
C GLY A 1039 11.72 26.16 25.88
N THR A 1040 10.89 26.09 24.85
CA THR A 1040 9.48 25.72 24.90
C THR A 1040 9.33 24.23 24.60
N PHE A 1041 8.66 23.50 25.49
CA PHE A 1041 8.25 22.12 25.24
C PHE A 1041 6.84 22.10 24.66
N GLY A 1042 6.65 21.35 23.58
CA GLY A 1042 5.34 21.13 23.01
C GLY A 1042 5.18 19.71 22.48
N VAL A 1043 3.94 19.34 22.19
CA VAL A 1043 3.59 18.03 21.63
C VAL A 1043 2.67 18.27 20.45
N ASN A 1044 3.06 17.74 19.29
CA ASN A 1044 2.28 17.78 18.07
C ASN A 1044 1.67 16.40 17.80
N PHE A 1045 0.43 16.40 17.29
CA PHE A 1045 -0.32 15.21 16.94
C PHE A 1045 -0.66 15.30 15.46
N THR A 1046 -0.23 14.32 14.67
CA THR A 1046 -0.57 14.26 13.24
C THR A 1046 -1.12 12.88 12.90
N PRO A 1047 -2.04 12.77 11.92
CA PRO A 1047 -2.50 11.48 11.44
C PRO A 1047 -1.32 10.59 11.01
N GLY A 1048 -1.41 9.30 11.32
CA GLY A 1048 -0.44 8.30 10.86
C GLY A 1048 -0.64 7.99 9.38
N TRP A 1049 0.32 7.29 8.80
CA TRP A 1049 0.31 6.84 7.41
C TRP A 1049 0.82 5.42 7.30
#